data_AF-A0A1R3ICP1-F1
#
_entry.id   AF-A0A1R3ICP1-F1
#
_cell.length_a   1.000
_cell.length_b   1.000
_cell.length_c   1.000
_cell.angle_alpha   90.00
_cell.angle_beta   90.00
_cell.angle_gamma   90.00
#
_symmetry.space_group_name_H-M   'P 1'
#
loop_
_entity.id
_entity.type
_entity.pdbx_description
1 polymer ?
#
loop_
_entity_poly.entity_id
_entity_poly.type
_entity_poly.pdbx_seq_one_letter_code
_entity_poly.pdbx_strand_id
1 'polypeptide(L)'
;MGKDRNGHLPENSDEETETRSNPKSESEPEDRKPKSHSKSDKGKKPSKSRKRHGGSSSSEDEDSYSDSESESDYSSSESEYSDSEEERRRRKRKRREREERERKLRKKEKEKKRRRKEKEREEERKRKKRKEKERKEKKKKEKLERGKKGAVTNSWGKYGIIRETDMWNKRPEFTAWLAEVKQMNLESLPNWEEKQLFKEFMEDHNTATFPSKKYYDLDAYYKHQMEKEMKKGVKKALGTERTVFNDEEQRRQELLQAREKQKEEQVESLKRAMQSGMAQAMKEQAQLREEMAYQYKIGNFEAAQAIQRRLDPDVPIIIDQLFLVDQTSKRQLPSENCLDKINQLPDHLIEHILSFLPTKDAVATSILSKKWYPFWTKLPVLHLEDSIRCENRKQTRNRFKVFVSRVLELNKAVSLQKFHLTCRPVYQPRCFKSWVCSAINKDVQEIDISISRTPKPHFLKLPYRFFQAEKLQILKLSGEILIDIPGESSVSFPSLKTLHLLYVSIANDQSFAKLFSGCLVLETLVLKTAYHENTLNFKLRSSTLKSLFINLRYAEHKLEINAPALEYLDLQESYHQVSFNGALSSLIEAKIHFNYGISLNQLIRVLYNAKLLSLTSYWYSEPVPDHGYIYPLFLNLVKLEILIGLPGWGVLSHLLTLSDNLATLVVENNSTIDSRWTEPEHVPTCVSSHLTTVSFKVFQALRSEMQAIEYLLKNAKVLKVMQICTLDMSPDSKSFVRNTLSEFRWSSETCQLAIQ
;
A
#
# COMPACT_ATOMS: atom_id res chain seq x y z
N MET A 1 4.45 -67.81 37.16
CA MET A 1 3.67 -68.72 36.29
C MET A 1 2.20 -68.42 36.55
N GLY A 2 1.25 -68.39 35.62
CA GLY A 2 1.17 -68.56 34.16
C GLY A 2 -0.26 -68.13 33.73
N LYS A 3 -0.53 -67.62 32.52
CA LYS A 3 -0.92 -68.42 31.33
C LYS A 3 -2.15 -69.32 31.53
N ASP A 4 -3.14 -69.40 30.63
CA ASP A 4 -3.47 -68.59 29.42
C ASP A 4 -4.85 -69.05 28.85
N ARG A 5 -5.46 -68.26 27.95
CA ARG A 5 -6.30 -68.67 26.76
C ARG A 5 -7.62 -69.50 26.86
N ASN A 6 -8.64 -68.93 26.19
CA ASN A 6 -9.49 -69.49 25.10
C ASN A 6 -10.45 -70.70 25.29
N GLY A 7 -11.56 -70.67 24.51
CA GLY A 7 -12.57 -71.74 24.33
C GLY A 7 -13.96 -71.23 24.74
N HIS A 8 -14.79 -70.60 23.89
CA HIS A 8 -15.54 -71.09 22.71
C HIS A 8 -16.66 -72.12 23.02
N LEU A 9 -17.85 -71.80 22.50
CA LEU A 9 -19.18 -72.44 22.56
C LEU A 9 -19.20 -73.93 22.10
N PRO A 10 -20.27 -74.74 22.32
CA PRO A 10 -21.71 -74.34 22.36
C PRO A 10 -22.68 -75.12 23.29
N GLU A 11 -23.96 -74.71 23.31
CA GLU A 11 -25.14 -75.58 23.03
C GLU A 11 -26.43 -74.76 22.81
N ASN A 12 -27.50 -75.39 22.29
CA ASN A 12 -28.83 -74.82 22.00
C ASN A 12 -29.79 -75.01 23.21
N SER A 13 -31.02 -74.50 23.31
CA SER A 13 -32.09 -74.11 22.35
C SER A 13 -32.90 -72.87 22.85
N ASP A 14 -34.00 -72.33 22.30
CA ASP A 14 -35.12 -72.83 21.45
C ASP A 14 -35.78 -71.70 20.59
N GLU A 15 -36.79 -72.08 19.78
CA GLU A 15 -37.83 -71.25 19.08
C GLU A 15 -37.38 -70.24 17.99
N GLU A 16 -37.61 -70.48 16.69
CA GLU A 16 -38.85 -70.25 15.87
C GLU A 16 -39.06 -68.77 15.41
N THR A 17 -39.36 -68.42 14.14
CA THR A 17 -39.45 -69.16 12.85
C THR A 17 -39.11 -68.23 11.65
N GLU A 18 -38.66 -68.78 10.49
CA GLU A 18 -38.43 -68.06 9.21
C GLU A 18 -39.74 -67.82 8.40
N THR A 19 -39.87 -66.86 7.47
CA THR A 19 -39.41 -66.94 6.05
C THR A 19 -39.77 -65.62 5.29
N ARG A 20 -38.92 -65.02 4.43
CA ARG A 20 -38.61 -65.25 2.99
C ARG A 20 -39.81 -64.99 2.01
N SER A 21 -39.65 -64.48 0.77
CA SER A 21 -38.45 -64.20 -0.07
C SER A 21 -38.69 -63.19 -1.23
N ASN A 22 -37.58 -62.80 -1.89
CA ASN A 22 -37.42 -62.09 -3.20
C ASN A 22 -37.83 -63.01 -4.41
N PRO A 23 -37.68 -62.72 -5.75
CA PRO A 23 -36.77 -61.76 -6.44
C PRO A 23 -37.28 -61.05 -7.75
N LYS A 24 -36.31 -60.43 -8.45
CA LYS A 24 -36.31 -59.67 -9.74
C LYS A 24 -36.92 -60.35 -11.00
N SER A 25 -37.27 -59.52 -12.00
CA SER A 25 -36.91 -59.70 -13.44
C SER A 25 -37.02 -58.37 -14.23
N GLU A 26 -36.66 -58.34 -15.53
CA GLU A 26 -36.42 -57.13 -16.35
C GLU A 26 -37.35 -57.04 -17.58
N SER A 27 -37.70 -55.82 -18.06
CA SER A 27 -37.95 -55.47 -19.49
C SER A 27 -38.29 -53.98 -19.72
N GLU A 28 -37.81 -53.43 -20.84
CA GLU A 28 -38.26 -52.21 -21.57
C GLU A 28 -38.98 -52.67 -22.88
N PRO A 29 -39.67 -51.85 -23.74
CA PRO A 29 -39.41 -50.42 -24.04
C PRO A 29 -40.64 -49.53 -24.45
N GLU A 30 -40.31 -48.36 -25.05
CA GLU A 30 -41.10 -47.45 -25.93
C GLU A 30 -42.16 -46.45 -25.37
N ASP A 31 -41.68 -45.20 -25.23
CA ASP A 31 -42.12 -43.97 -25.93
C ASP A 31 -43.63 -43.69 -26.23
N ARG A 32 -44.16 -42.59 -25.65
CA ARG A 32 -44.78 -41.44 -26.38
C ARG A 32 -45.22 -40.27 -25.47
N LYS A 33 -45.26 -39.07 -26.06
CA LYS A 33 -45.70 -37.75 -25.49
C LYS A 33 -47.16 -37.44 -25.90
N PRO A 34 -47.96 -36.59 -25.19
CA PRO A 34 -47.71 -35.13 -25.13
C PRO A 34 -48.28 -34.26 -23.96
N LYS A 35 -47.88 -32.97 -24.03
CA LYS A 35 -48.49 -31.66 -23.61
C LYS A 35 -50.01 -31.63 -23.27
N SER A 36 -50.58 -30.67 -22.48
CA SER A 36 -50.08 -29.55 -21.62
C SER A 36 -51.24 -28.73 -20.96
N HIS A 37 -50.97 -28.04 -19.82
CA HIS A 37 -51.80 -26.97 -19.16
C HIS A 37 -53.17 -27.43 -18.55
N SER A 38 -53.74 -26.91 -17.44
CA SER A 38 -53.71 -25.58 -16.76
C SER A 38 -54.38 -25.60 -15.35
N LYS A 39 -54.28 -24.49 -14.55
CA LYS A 39 -55.18 -24.06 -13.42
C LYS A 39 -55.29 -24.96 -12.15
N SER A 40 -55.84 -24.56 -10.98
CA SER A 40 -55.89 -23.27 -10.24
C SER A 40 -56.47 -23.37 -8.79
N ASP A 41 -55.89 -22.63 -7.82
CA ASP A 41 -56.52 -21.91 -6.66
C ASP A 41 -57.32 -22.56 -5.47
N LYS A 42 -56.79 -22.36 -4.24
CA LYS A 42 -57.41 -21.90 -2.94
C LYS A 42 -58.58 -22.61 -2.18
N GLY A 43 -58.35 -22.81 -0.86
CA GLY A 43 -59.30 -22.67 0.28
C GLY A 43 -58.52 -22.37 1.59
N LYS A 44 -58.87 -21.48 2.56
CA LYS A 44 -60.08 -21.23 3.41
C LYS A 44 -60.19 -22.25 4.59
N LYS A 45 -60.47 -21.94 5.88
CA LYS A 45 -61.21 -20.84 6.62
C LYS A 45 -60.64 -20.60 8.09
N PRO A 46 -61.24 -19.79 9.03
CA PRO A 46 -60.46 -19.05 10.08
C PRO A 46 -61.03 -18.91 11.55
N SER A 47 -60.27 -18.17 12.42
CA SER A 47 -60.71 -17.34 13.59
C SER A 47 -61.07 -18.05 14.94
N LYS A 48 -61.16 -17.43 16.15
CA LYS A 48 -61.19 -16.00 16.58
C LYS A 48 -60.84 -15.77 18.10
N SER A 49 -60.02 -14.75 18.43
CA SER A 49 -59.97 -13.88 19.66
C SER A 49 -60.05 -14.38 21.13
N ARG A 50 -59.14 -13.88 22.02
CA ARG A 50 -59.44 -13.29 23.36
C ARG A 50 -58.30 -12.37 23.90
N LYS A 51 -58.44 -11.78 25.11
CA LYS A 51 -57.71 -10.57 25.63
C LYS A 51 -56.64 -10.84 26.73
N ARG A 52 -55.88 -9.79 27.10
CA ARG A 52 -54.75 -9.73 28.08
C ARG A 52 -55.14 -9.33 29.52
N HIS A 53 -54.32 -9.74 30.50
CA HIS A 53 -53.91 -9.09 31.79
C HIS A 53 -52.53 -9.70 32.21
N GLY A 54 -51.71 -9.22 33.18
CA GLY A 54 -51.70 -7.96 33.96
C GLY A 54 -50.82 -8.08 35.24
N GLY A 55 -49.79 -7.22 35.42
CA GLY A 55 -48.81 -7.25 36.54
C GLY A 55 -47.69 -8.29 36.36
N SER A 56 -46.53 -8.34 37.05
CA SER A 56 -45.76 -7.51 38.03
C SER A 56 -44.76 -8.50 38.70
N SER A 57 -43.58 -8.20 39.27
CA SER A 57 -42.87 -6.98 39.70
C SER A 57 -41.32 -7.22 39.74
N SER A 58 -40.53 -6.18 40.07
CA SER A 58 -39.19 -6.18 40.76
C SER A 58 -38.01 -7.01 40.17
N SER A 59 -36.73 -6.63 40.29
CA SER A 59 -36.01 -5.57 41.02
C SER A 59 -34.80 -5.07 40.17
N GLU A 60 -34.43 -3.78 40.21
CA GLU A 60 -33.30 -3.15 40.94
C GLU A 60 -31.87 -3.66 40.57
N ASP A 61 -30.89 -2.80 40.21
CA ASP A 61 -30.96 -1.68 39.24
C ASP A 61 -29.65 -1.58 38.38
N GLU A 62 -28.74 -0.58 38.27
CA GLU A 62 -28.46 0.81 38.77
C GLU A 62 -27.42 1.41 37.74
N ASP A 63 -26.86 2.64 37.70
CA ASP A 63 -26.79 3.83 38.57
C ASP A 63 -26.56 5.15 37.73
N SER A 64 -25.30 5.53 37.43
CA SER A 64 -24.85 6.93 37.20
C SER A 64 -24.04 7.15 35.88
N TYR A 65 -23.56 8.35 35.46
CA TYR A 65 -23.47 9.70 36.08
C TYR A 65 -23.97 10.86 35.18
N SER A 66 -24.46 11.88 35.90
CA SER A 66 -24.74 13.29 35.58
C SER A 66 -24.11 13.98 34.36
N ASP A 67 -24.84 14.98 33.84
CA ASP A 67 -24.29 16.27 33.43
C ASP A 67 -25.22 17.40 33.93
N SER A 68 -24.68 18.59 34.23
CA SER A 68 -25.33 19.61 35.09
C SER A 68 -25.14 21.03 34.57
N GLU A 69 -26.22 21.65 34.04
CA GLU A 69 -26.24 23.09 33.75
C GLU A 69 -26.98 23.85 34.86
N SER A 70 -26.30 24.83 35.46
CA SER A 70 -26.79 25.64 36.57
C SER A 70 -27.72 26.78 36.13
N GLU A 71 -28.85 26.95 36.80
CA GLU A 71 -29.62 28.19 36.70
C GLU A 71 -28.83 29.37 37.32
N SER A 72 -29.03 30.57 36.79
CA SER A 72 -28.55 31.82 37.37
C SER A 72 -29.70 32.84 37.41
N ASP A 73 -30.04 33.27 38.61
CA ASP A 73 -31.11 34.24 38.83
C ASP A 73 -30.82 35.58 38.16
N TYR A 74 -31.80 36.09 37.41
CA TYR A 74 -31.90 37.52 37.15
C TYR A 74 -33.35 37.96 37.34
N SER A 75 -33.62 38.52 38.52
CA SER A 75 -34.91 39.13 38.84
C SER A 75 -35.15 40.34 37.94
N SER A 76 -36.35 40.42 37.34
CA SER A 76 -36.76 41.55 36.50
C SER A 76 -38.25 41.83 36.69
N SER A 77 -38.56 42.61 37.72
CA SER A 77 -39.79 43.41 37.92
C SER A 77 -41.10 42.86 37.34
N GLU A 78 -41.97 42.34 38.21
CA GLU A 78 -43.38 42.20 37.87
C GLU A 78 -43.99 43.59 37.61
N SER A 79 -44.53 43.80 36.40
CA SER A 79 -45.47 44.88 36.12
C SER A 79 -46.86 44.27 35.98
N GLU A 80 -47.73 44.48 36.97
CA GLU A 80 -49.07 43.90 37.03
C GLU A 80 -50.00 44.48 35.95
N TYR A 81 -49.97 43.89 34.75
CA TYR A 81 -51.10 43.95 33.83
C TYR A 81 -51.85 42.62 33.88
N SER A 82 -53.13 42.69 34.29
CA SER A 82 -54.01 41.54 34.44
C SER A 82 -54.29 40.85 33.10
N ASP A 83 -53.42 39.89 32.75
CA ASP A 83 -53.53 39.04 31.56
C ASP A 83 -54.78 38.15 31.68
N SER A 84 -55.90 38.67 31.15
CA SER A 84 -57.23 38.05 31.26
C SER A 84 -57.19 36.56 30.95
N GLU A 85 -58.04 35.76 31.62
CA GLU A 85 -57.96 34.31 31.47
C GLU A 85 -58.19 33.85 30.02
N GLU A 86 -58.94 34.63 29.23
CA GLU A 86 -59.07 34.42 27.78
C GLU A 86 -57.74 34.62 27.04
N GLU A 87 -56.96 35.65 27.36
CA GLU A 87 -55.66 35.85 26.72
C GLU A 87 -54.65 34.76 27.15
N ARG A 88 -54.63 34.36 28.43
CA ARG A 88 -53.83 33.23 28.90
C ARG A 88 -54.19 31.92 28.17
N ARG A 89 -55.49 31.72 27.86
CA ARG A 89 -56.00 30.63 26.99
C ARG A 89 -55.57 30.80 25.52
N ARG A 90 -55.64 32.01 24.95
CA ARG A 90 -55.16 32.34 23.58
C ARG A 90 -53.66 32.08 23.42
N ARG A 91 -52.84 32.46 24.41
CA ARG A 91 -51.38 32.22 24.47
C ARG A 91 -51.07 30.71 24.49
N LYS A 92 -51.74 29.94 25.36
CA LYS A 92 -51.65 28.46 25.37
C LYS A 92 -52.06 27.83 24.02
N ARG A 93 -53.09 28.35 23.34
CA ARG A 93 -53.51 27.88 22.01
C ARG A 93 -52.47 28.17 20.93
N LYS A 94 -51.97 29.41 20.84
CA LYS A 94 -50.90 29.79 19.89
C LYS A 94 -49.63 28.93 20.07
N ARG A 95 -49.26 28.61 21.32
CA ARG A 95 -48.13 27.70 21.61
C ARG A 95 -48.35 26.29 21.06
N ARG A 96 -49.52 25.67 21.33
CA ARG A 96 -49.86 24.34 20.78
C ARG A 96 -49.87 24.32 19.25
N GLU A 97 -50.41 25.37 18.61
CA GLU A 97 -50.41 25.49 17.15
C GLU A 97 -48.99 25.65 16.56
N ARG A 98 -48.07 26.33 17.26
CA ARG A 98 -46.64 26.39 16.89
C ARG A 98 -45.96 25.03 17.04
N GLU A 99 -46.11 24.36 18.18
CA GLU A 99 -45.55 23.04 18.45
C GLU A 99 -46.05 22.00 17.41
N GLU A 100 -47.31 22.07 16.99
CA GLU A 100 -47.86 21.20 15.95
C GLU A 100 -47.29 21.53 14.55
N ARG A 101 -47.10 22.81 14.20
CA ARG A 101 -46.42 23.24 12.96
C ARG A 101 -44.99 22.73 12.92
N GLU A 102 -44.23 22.87 14.01
CA GLU A 102 -42.87 22.34 14.12
C GLU A 102 -42.83 20.80 14.02
N ARG A 103 -43.79 20.10 14.63
CA ARG A 103 -43.93 18.64 14.51
C ARG A 103 -44.28 18.19 13.08
N LYS A 104 -45.06 18.98 12.34
CA LYS A 104 -45.35 18.79 10.89
C LYS A 104 -44.10 19.05 10.03
N LEU A 105 -43.31 20.08 10.34
CA LEU A 105 -42.03 20.36 9.67
C LEU A 105 -41.00 19.25 9.89
N ARG A 106 -40.76 18.83 11.15
CA ARG A 106 -39.84 17.72 11.48
C ARG A 106 -40.26 16.40 10.80
N LYS A 107 -41.57 16.16 10.58
CA LYS A 107 -42.06 15.04 9.75
C LYS A 107 -41.67 15.18 8.27
N LYS A 108 -41.98 16.32 7.62
CA LYS A 108 -41.62 16.59 6.21
C LYS A 108 -40.11 16.51 5.98
N GLU A 109 -39.31 16.96 6.94
CA GLU A 109 -37.85 16.93 6.86
C GLU A 109 -37.27 15.51 6.98
N LYS A 110 -37.76 14.71 7.93
CA LYS A 110 -37.45 13.27 8.01
C LYS A 110 -37.83 12.51 6.74
N GLU A 111 -38.93 12.89 6.08
CA GLU A 111 -39.32 12.31 4.80
C GLU A 111 -38.41 12.75 3.64
N LYS A 112 -38.03 14.03 3.54
CA LYS A 112 -37.01 14.51 2.58
C LYS A 112 -35.68 13.77 2.77
N LYS A 113 -35.24 13.55 4.02
CA LYS A 113 -34.03 12.78 4.35
C LYS A 113 -34.15 11.30 3.95
N ARG A 114 -35.33 10.67 4.05
CA ARG A 114 -35.59 9.32 3.52
C ARG A 114 -35.50 9.29 1.98
N ARG A 115 -36.21 10.19 1.28
CA ARG A 115 -36.22 10.26 -0.20
C ARG A 115 -34.82 10.54 -0.79
N ARG A 116 -33.95 11.31 -0.11
CA ARG A 116 -32.53 11.47 -0.50
C ARG A 116 -31.75 10.15 -0.41
N LYS A 117 -31.77 9.48 0.76
CA LYS A 117 -31.11 8.19 0.96
C LYS A 117 -31.60 7.08 0.02
N GLU A 118 -32.83 7.17 -0.46
CA GLU A 118 -33.38 6.25 -1.46
C GLU A 118 -32.80 6.51 -2.87
N LYS A 119 -32.72 7.77 -3.32
CA LYS A 119 -32.04 8.13 -4.58
C LYS A 119 -30.57 7.75 -4.58
N GLU A 120 -29.85 8.03 -3.49
CA GLU A 120 -28.43 7.65 -3.30
C GLU A 120 -28.22 6.12 -3.50
N ARG A 121 -29.12 5.30 -2.93
CA ARG A 121 -29.10 3.83 -3.09
C ARG A 121 -29.44 3.39 -4.52
N GLU A 122 -30.32 4.11 -5.21
CA GLU A 122 -30.66 3.81 -6.62
C GLU A 122 -29.50 4.16 -7.56
N GLU A 123 -28.84 5.29 -7.36
CA GLU A 123 -27.64 5.69 -8.10
C GLU A 123 -26.46 4.75 -7.84
N GLU A 124 -26.25 4.32 -6.60
CA GLU A 124 -25.23 3.31 -6.28
C GLU A 124 -25.51 1.97 -6.99
N ARG A 125 -26.78 1.54 -7.05
CA ARG A 125 -27.21 0.37 -7.84
C ARG A 125 -26.97 0.56 -9.34
N LYS A 126 -27.27 1.73 -9.90
CA LYS A 126 -26.98 2.08 -11.32
C LYS A 126 -25.46 2.06 -11.61
N ARG A 127 -24.64 2.62 -10.70
CA ARG A 127 -23.17 2.64 -10.80
C ARG A 127 -22.57 1.23 -10.70
N LYS A 128 -23.11 0.37 -9.83
CA LYS A 128 -22.74 -1.06 -9.75
C LYS A 128 -23.08 -1.81 -11.05
N LYS A 129 -24.27 -1.61 -11.62
CA LYS A 129 -24.66 -2.20 -12.93
C LYS A 129 -23.76 -1.74 -14.10
N ARG A 130 -23.37 -0.46 -14.17
CA ARG A 130 -22.41 0.04 -15.19
C ARG A 130 -21.05 -0.67 -15.08
N LYS A 131 -20.45 -0.68 -13.88
CA LYS A 131 -19.18 -1.39 -13.61
C LYS A 131 -19.24 -2.90 -13.91
N GLU A 132 -20.40 -3.53 -13.78
CA GLU A 132 -20.58 -4.94 -14.16
C GLU A 132 -20.64 -5.12 -15.68
N LYS A 133 -21.30 -4.22 -16.42
CA LYS A 133 -21.34 -4.23 -17.89
C LYS A 133 -19.94 -4.02 -18.47
N GLU A 134 -19.21 -3.01 -17.99
CA GLU A 134 -17.81 -2.73 -18.33
C GLU A 134 -16.92 -3.98 -18.10
N ARG A 135 -17.09 -4.68 -16.97
CA ARG A 135 -16.37 -5.93 -16.67
C ARG A 135 -16.74 -7.08 -17.61
N LYS A 136 -17.98 -7.18 -18.07
CA LYS A 136 -18.41 -8.19 -19.05
C LYS A 136 -17.87 -7.88 -20.45
N GLU A 137 -17.87 -6.61 -20.86
CA GLU A 137 -17.31 -6.15 -22.13
C GLU A 137 -15.78 -6.30 -22.15
N LYS A 138 -15.08 -5.94 -21.07
CA LYS A 138 -13.62 -6.17 -20.97
C LYS A 138 -13.27 -7.66 -21.04
N LYS A 139 -14.02 -8.53 -20.34
CA LYS A 139 -13.86 -10.00 -20.47
C LYS A 139 -14.19 -10.52 -21.88
N LYS A 140 -15.08 -9.87 -22.63
CA LYS A 140 -15.38 -10.23 -24.02
C LYS A 140 -14.20 -9.85 -24.93
N LYS A 141 -13.59 -8.66 -24.75
CA LYS A 141 -12.32 -8.29 -25.42
C LYS A 141 -11.17 -9.25 -25.04
N GLU A 142 -10.96 -9.52 -23.76
CA GLU A 142 -9.92 -10.46 -23.28
C GLU A 142 -10.10 -11.89 -23.84
N LYS A 143 -11.34 -12.33 -24.11
CA LYS A 143 -11.59 -13.59 -24.82
C LYS A 143 -11.28 -13.52 -26.32
N LEU A 144 -11.57 -12.40 -27.01
CA LEU A 144 -11.17 -12.22 -28.42
C LEU A 144 -9.63 -12.20 -28.55
N GLU A 145 -8.94 -11.47 -27.67
CA GLU A 145 -7.48 -11.42 -27.62
C GLU A 145 -6.86 -12.81 -27.40
N ARG A 146 -7.39 -13.60 -26.44
CA ARG A 146 -6.93 -14.97 -26.19
C ARG A 146 -7.24 -15.94 -27.33
N GLY A 147 -8.27 -15.68 -28.14
CA GLY A 147 -8.56 -16.45 -29.35
C GLY A 147 -7.56 -16.26 -30.48
N LYS A 148 -6.76 -15.18 -30.45
CA LYS A 148 -5.77 -14.85 -31.50
C LYS A 148 -4.33 -15.29 -31.20
N LYS A 149 -4.05 -15.90 -30.05
CA LYS A 149 -2.68 -16.25 -29.64
C LYS A 149 -2.49 -17.76 -29.55
N GLY A 150 -2.21 -18.35 -30.72
CA GLY A 150 -1.55 -19.65 -30.82
C GLY A 150 -0.16 -19.65 -30.17
N ALA A 151 0.39 -20.83 -29.93
CA ALA A 151 1.58 -20.97 -29.09
C ALA A 151 2.88 -20.57 -29.81
N VAL A 152 3.62 -19.62 -29.22
CA VAL A 152 5.09 -19.61 -29.06
C VAL A 152 5.43 -18.52 -28.04
N THR A 153 6.37 -18.80 -27.12
CA THR A 153 6.73 -17.87 -26.03
C THR A 153 7.80 -16.88 -26.45
N ASN A 154 7.51 -15.58 -26.40
CA ASN A 154 8.44 -14.50 -26.77
C ASN A 154 8.58 -13.52 -25.58
N SER A 155 9.56 -13.73 -24.70
CA SER A 155 9.72 -12.93 -23.48
C SER A 155 11.18 -12.80 -23.00
N TRP A 156 12.02 -12.17 -23.82
CA TRP A 156 13.38 -11.74 -23.45
C TRP A 156 13.71 -10.44 -24.18
N GLY A 157 13.92 -9.35 -23.44
CA GLY A 157 14.09 -8.01 -24.02
C GLY A 157 13.52 -6.95 -23.08
N LYS A 158 14.22 -5.82 -22.94
CA LYS A 158 13.92 -4.78 -21.95
C LYS A 158 12.63 -4.02 -22.22
N TYR A 159 12.26 -3.89 -23.49
CA TYR A 159 11.08 -3.17 -23.98
C TYR A 159 10.10 -4.08 -24.75
N GLY A 160 10.45 -5.34 -24.97
CA GLY A 160 9.73 -6.32 -25.77
C GLY A 160 10.67 -7.08 -26.71
N ILE A 161 10.10 -7.90 -27.58
CA ILE A 161 10.75 -8.35 -28.82
C ILE A 161 9.79 -7.98 -29.96
N ILE A 162 10.27 -7.27 -30.96
CA ILE A 162 9.55 -7.03 -32.22
C ILE A 162 10.09 -7.93 -33.34
N ARG A 163 9.19 -8.36 -34.23
CA ARG A 163 9.45 -9.26 -35.37
C ARG A 163 9.03 -8.56 -36.67
N GLU A 164 9.39 -9.12 -37.83
CA GLU A 164 9.06 -8.52 -39.15
C GLU A 164 7.55 -8.31 -39.35
N THR A 165 6.73 -9.13 -38.70
CA THR A 165 5.27 -9.01 -38.64
C THR A 165 4.77 -7.73 -37.93
N ASP A 166 5.59 -7.10 -37.10
CA ASP A 166 5.23 -5.92 -36.31
C ASP A 166 5.53 -4.59 -37.02
N MET A 167 6.05 -4.62 -38.25
CA MET A 167 6.37 -3.43 -39.08
C MET A 167 5.22 -2.42 -39.21
N TRP A 168 3.97 -2.90 -39.21
CA TRP A 168 2.78 -2.06 -39.24
C TRP A 168 2.35 -1.55 -37.85
N ASN A 169 2.61 -2.33 -36.79
CA ASN A 169 2.27 -1.98 -35.41
C ASN A 169 3.25 -0.97 -34.80
N LYS A 170 4.52 -1.01 -35.23
CA LYS A 170 5.60 -0.10 -34.82
C LYS A 170 5.98 0.93 -35.89
N ARG A 171 5.12 1.11 -36.90
CA ARG A 171 5.33 2.09 -37.97
C ARG A 171 5.55 3.52 -37.45
N PRO A 172 4.82 4.04 -36.43
CA PRO A 172 5.08 5.38 -35.91
C PRO A 172 6.50 5.55 -35.35
N GLU A 173 6.96 4.61 -34.51
CA GLU A 173 8.29 4.65 -33.91
C GLU A 173 9.40 4.46 -34.95
N PHE A 174 9.16 3.61 -35.95
CA PHE A 174 10.06 3.39 -37.08
C PHE A 174 10.18 4.63 -37.97
N THR A 175 9.08 5.30 -38.32
CA THR A 175 9.10 6.55 -39.09
C THR A 175 9.85 7.65 -38.32
N ALA A 176 9.65 7.77 -37.00
CA ALA A 176 10.36 8.74 -36.19
C ALA A 176 11.88 8.44 -36.12
N TRP A 177 12.27 7.16 -36.00
CA TRP A 177 13.68 6.75 -36.03
C TRP A 177 14.32 6.98 -37.41
N LEU A 178 13.62 6.66 -38.50
CA LEU A 178 14.09 6.95 -39.87
C LEU A 178 14.33 8.45 -40.07
N ALA A 179 13.37 9.30 -39.67
CA ALA A 179 13.47 10.74 -39.87
C ALA A 179 14.53 11.40 -38.96
N GLU A 180 14.71 10.94 -37.71
CA GLU A 180 15.54 11.62 -36.71
C GLU A 180 16.94 10.98 -36.52
N VAL A 181 17.10 9.69 -36.81
CA VAL A 181 18.39 8.96 -36.66
C VAL A 181 19.03 8.66 -38.01
N LYS A 182 18.23 8.25 -39.02
CA LYS A 182 18.73 7.98 -40.39
C LYS A 182 18.61 9.18 -41.34
N GLN A 183 17.83 10.20 -40.98
CA GLN A 183 17.53 11.38 -41.81
C GLN A 183 16.89 11.06 -43.17
N MET A 184 16.14 9.95 -43.25
CA MET A 184 15.46 9.49 -44.47
C MET A 184 13.95 9.69 -44.34
N ASN A 185 13.29 10.14 -45.41
CA ASN A 185 11.83 10.20 -45.48
C ASN A 185 11.25 8.86 -45.99
N LEU A 186 10.26 8.32 -45.27
CA LEU A 186 9.60 7.06 -45.58
C LEU A 186 8.89 7.09 -46.95
N GLU A 187 8.36 8.24 -47.36
CA GLU A 187 7.61 8.40 -48.63
C GLU A 187 8.51 8.40 -49.87
N SER A 188 9.84 8.51 -49.69
CA SER A 188 10.84 8.42 -50.77
C SER A 188 11.56 7.07 -50.85
N LEU A 189 11.25 6.11 -49.97
CA LEU A 189 11.95 4.83 -49.89
C LEU A 189 11.28 3.72 -50.72
N PRO A 190 12.04 2.91 -51.48
CA PRO A 190 11.53 1.68 -52.08
C PRO A 190 11.11 0.64 -51.02
N ASN A 191 10.02 -0.10 -51.28
CA ASN A 191 9.47 -1.15 -50.41
C ASN A 191 10.44 -2.29 -50.01
N TRP A 192 11.60 -2.42 -50.67
CA TRP A 192 12.64 -3.39 -50.31
C TRP A 192 13.64 -2.79 -49.30
N GLU A 193 14.03 -1.54 -49.50
CA GLU A 193 14.95 -0.79 -48.65
C GLU A 193 14.29 -0.46 -47.30
N GLU A 194 13.00 -0.10 -47.32
CA GLU A 194 12.16 0.03 -46.12
C GLU A 194 12.23 -1.24 -45.24
N LYS A 195 12.08 -2.43 -45.85
CA LYS A 195 12.13 -3.71 -45.12
C LYS A 195 13.52 -4.03 -44.58
N GLN A 196 14.58 -3.57 -45.24
CA GLN A 196 15.95 -3.73 -44.75
C GLN A 196 16.23 -2.81 -43.56
N LEU A 197 15.84 -1.53 -43.66
CA LEU A 197 15.94 -0.57 -42.56
C LEU A 197 15.06 -0.97 -41.36
N PHE A 198 13.91 -1.63 -41.59
CA PHE A 198 13.11 -2.18 -40.49
C PHE A 198 13.82 -3.32 -39.76
N LYS A 199 14.67 -4.13 -40.42
CA LYS A 199 15.47 -5.17 -39.74
C LYS A 199 16.49 -4.56 -38.78
N GLU A 200 17.18 -3.50 -39.20
CA GLU A 200 18.09 -2.75 -38.32
C GLU A 200 17.33 -2.13 -37.11
N PHE A 201 16.16 -1.52 -37.36
CA PHE A 201 15.29 -1.02 -36.30
C PHE A 201 14.83 -2.13 -35.32
N MET A 202 14.55 -3.35 -35.79
CA MET A 202 14.24 -4.47 -34.92
C MET A 202 15.43 -4.88 -34.05
N GLU A 203 16.63 -4.96 -34.62
CA GLU A 203 17.84 -5.33 -33.87
C GLU A 203 18.15 -4.30 -32.78
N ASP A 204 18.06 -3.00 -33.09
CA ASP A 204 18.23 -1.94 -32.10
C ASP A 204 17.14 -1.98 -30.99
N HIS A 205 15.88 -2.22 -31.35
CA HIS A 205 14.77 -2.31 -30.39
C HIS A 205 14.93 -3.52 -29.46
N ASN A 206 15.36 -4.66 -30.00
CA ASN A 206 15.47 -5.93 -29.29
C ASN A 206 16.72 -5.99 -28.39
N THR A 207 17.84 -5.41 -28.84
CA THR A 207 19.07 -5.25 -28.02
C THR A 207 19.00 -4.05 -27.06
N ALA A 208 18.07 -3.12 -27.29
CA ALA A 208 17.81 -1.90 -26.53
C ALA A 208 18.95 -0.85 -26.57
N THR A 209 19.50 -0.65 -27.77
CA THR A 209 20.60 0.27 -28.11
C THR A 209 20.16 1.67 -28.58
N PHE A 210 18.89 1.88 -28.95
CA PHE A 210 18.44 3.16 -29.56
C PHE A 210 18.91 4.42 -28.78
N PRO A 211 19.36 5.48 -29.47
CA PRO A 211 19.86 6.72 -28.84
C PRO A 211 18.86 7.43 -27.91
N SER A 212 17.56 7.22 -28.11
CA SER A 212 16.51 7.81 -27.28
C SER A 212 15.44 6.79 -26.91
N LYS A 213 14.90 6.93 -25.68
CA LYS A 213 13.75 6.15 -25.19
C LYS A 213 12.47 6.38 -26.01
N LYS A 214 12.44 7.45 -26.82
CA LYS A 214 11.36 7.81 -27.74
C LYS A 214 11.00 6.70 -28.73
N TYR A 215 11.99 5.96 -29.24
CA TYR A 215 11.79 4.97 -30.32
C TYR A 215 11.30 3.58 -29.86
N TYR A 216 11.09 3.39 -28.55
CA TYR A 216 10.43 2.18 -28.03
C TYR A 216 8.92 2.36 -27.84
N ASP A 217 8.49 3.58 -27.51
CA ASP A 217 7.10 3.97 -27.23
C ASP A 217 6.98 5.52 -27.34
N LEU A 218 6.51 5.99 -28.49
CA LEU A 218 6.36 7.43 -28.78
C LEU A 218 5.30 8.09 -27.88
N ASP A 219 4.17 7.43 -27.67
CA ASP A 219 3.03 7.98 -26.92
C ASP A 219 3.38 8.17 -25.45
N ALA A 220 4.02 7.17 -24.83
CA ALA A 220 4.51 7.28 -23.46
C ALA A 220 5.62 8.35 -23.32
N TYR A 221 6.49 8.47 -24.34
CA TYR A 221 7.53 9.50 -24.36
C TYR A 221 6.93 10.91 -24.44
N TYR A 222 6.06 11.18 -25.40
CA TYR A 222 5.44 12.50 -25.55
C TYR A 222 4.54 12.85 -24.39
N LYS A 223 3.78 11.90 -23.84
CA LYS A 223 2.99 12.12 -22.62
C LYS A 223 3.86 12.53 -21.43
N HIS A 224 4.98 11.84 -21.20
CA HIS A 224 5.93 12.22 -20.15
C HIS A 224 6.61 13.57 -20.42
N GLN A 225 6.82 13.92 -21.68
CA GLN A 225 7.30 15.24 -22.07
C GLN A 225 6.24 16.32 -21.77
N MET A 226 4.97 16.12 -22.12
CA MET A 226 3.87 17.04 -21.77
C MET A 226 3.70 17.19 -20.25
N GLU A 227 3.80 16.10 -19.47
CA GLU A 227 3.78 16.18 -18.01
C GLU A 227 4.96 16.99 -17.43
N LYS A 228 6.13 16.97 -18.08
CA LYS A 228 7.27 17.82 -17.74
C LYS A 228 7.08 19.27 -18.19
N GLU A 229 6.57 19.50 -19.39
CA GLU A 229 6.31 20.85 -19.93
C GLU A 229 5.22 21.55 -19.12
N MET A 230 4.13 20.89 -18.70
CA MET A 230 3.17 21.46 -17.75
C MET A 230 3.83 21.84 -16.41
N LYS A 231 4.69 20.98 -15.86
CA LYS A 231 5.44 21.26 -14.62
C LYS A 231 6.49 22.38 -14.77
N LYS A 232 6.96 22.67 -15.99
CA LYS A 232 7.77 23.86 -16.31
C LYS A 232 6.91 25.11 -16.54
N GLY A 233 5.78 24.98 -17.23
CA GLY A 233 4.84 26.07 -17.51
C GLY A 233 4.31 26.68 -16.22
N VAL A 234 3.91 25.85 -15.26
CA VAL A 234 3.54 26.29 -13.89
C VAL A 234 4.68 27.06 -13.20
N LYS A 235 5.96 26.68 -13.42
CA LYS A 235 7.11 27.44 -12.90
C LYS A 235 7.40 28.73 -13.67
N LYS A 236 7.04 28.82 -14.96
CA LYS A 236 7.29 30.01 -15.80
C LYS A 236 6.18 31.06 -15.65
N ALA A 237 4.96 30.63 -15.35
CA ALA A 237 3.82 31.51 -15.03
C ALA A 237 3.98 32.28 -13.70
N LEU A 238 4.89 31.84 -12.81
CA LEU A 238 5.24 32.56 -11.58
C LEU A 238 6.25 33.71 -11.78
N GLY A 239 6.56 34.08 -13.03
CA GLY A 239 7.67 34.99 -13.36
C GLY A 239 7.30 36.32 -14.02
N THR A 240 6.02 36.66 -14.22
CA THR A 240 5.60 37.94 -14.86
C THR A 240 4.18 38.32 -14.45
N GLU A 241 3.99 39.54 -13.95
CA GLU A 241 2.68 40.08 -13.54
C GLU A 241 2.09 41.03 -14.60
N ARG A 242 0.76 40.93 -14.82
CA ARG A 242 -0.15 41.94 -15.45
C ARG A 242 0.13 42.23 -16.95
N THR A 243 -0.87 42.49 -17.80
CA THR A 243 -2.08 43.31 -17.63
C THR A 243 -3.29 42.87 -18.49
N VAL A 244 -4.51 43.08 -17.96
CA VAL A 244 -5.80 43.40 -18.66
C VAL A 244 -6.42 42.36 -19.64
N PHE A 245 -7.72 42.07 -19.40
CA PHE A 245 -8.76 41.45 -20.26
C PHE A 245 -8.36 40.49 -21.41
N ASN A 246 -8.83 39.24 -21.32
CA ASN A 246 -8.43 38.14 -22.22
C ASN A 246 -9.53 37.65 -23.19
N ASP A 247 -10.21 38.58 -23.87
CA ASP A 247 -11.25 38.23 -24.86
C ASP A 247 -10.68 37.65 -26.17
N GLU A 248 -9.42 37.95 -26.50
CA GLU A 248 -8.81 37.48 -27.75
C GLU A 248 -8.27 36.04 -27.66
N GLU A 249 -7.68 35.61 -26.54
CA GLU A 249 -7.16 34.24 -26.43
C GLU A 249 -8.29 33.21 -26.38
N GLN A 250 -9.41 33.53 -25.74
CA GLN A 250 -10.61 32.68 -25.81
C GLN A 250 -11.07 32.52 -27.27
N ARG A 251 -11.10 33.62 -28.04
CA ARG A 251 -11.48 33.58 -29.46
C ARG A 251 -10.46 32.80 -30.32
N ARG A 252 -9.17 32.84 -29.98
CA ARG A 252 -8.13 31.99 -30.62
C ARG A 252 -8.30 30.51 -30.27
N GLN A 253 -8.67 30.17 -29.03
CA GLN A 253 -8.96 28.80 -28.62
C GLN A 253 -10.22 28.24 -29.30
N GLU A 254 -11.29 29.03 -29.42
CA GLU A 254 -12.49 28.67 -30.18
C GLU A 254 -12.17 28.41 -31.67
N LEU A 255 -11.34 29.27 -32.29
CA LEU A 255 -10.92 29.10 -33.68
C LEU A 255 -10.05 27.84 -33.89
N LEU A 256 -9.18 27.52 -32.91
CA LEU A 256 -8.38 26.29 -32.92
C LEU A 256 -9.25 25.04 -32.78
N GLN A 257 -10.18 25.01 -31.82
CA GLN A 257 -11.09 23.88 -31.62
C GLN A 257 -12.00 23.65 -32.84
N ALA A 258 -12.50 24.72 -33.48
CA ALA A 258 -13.25 24.61 -34.73
C ALA A 258 -12.40 23.98 -35.86
N ARG A 259 -11.11 24.33 -35.94
CA ARG A 259 -10.18 23.83 -36.96
C ARG A 259 -9.70 22.41 -36.70
N GLU A 260 -9.58 21.99 -35.44
CA GLU A 260 -9.38 20.58 -35.08
C GLU A 260 -10.62 19.75 -35.41
N LYS A 261 -11.82 20.23 -35.05
CA LYS A 261 -13.07 19.51 -35.32
C LYS A 261 -13.33 19.30 -36.81
N GLN A 262 -13.04 20.29 -37.66
CA GLN A 262 -13.05 20.12 -39.12
C GLN A 262 -12.04 19.06 -39.60
N LYS A 263 -10.85 18.97 -38.99
CA LYS A 263 -9.89 17.90 -39.30
C LYS A 263 -10.37 16.53 -38.85
N GLU A 264 -10.99 16.42 -37.67
CA GLU A 264 -11.59 15.15 -37.22
C GLU A 264 -12.73 14.70 -38.15
N GLU A 265 -13.60 15.62 -38.58
CA GLU A 265 -14.68 15.33 -39.54
C GLU A 265 -14.15 14.94 -40.94
N GLN A 266 -13.06 15.56 -41.42
CA GLN A 266 -12.35 15.14 -42.64
C GLN A 266 -11.69 13.76 -42.48
N VAL A 267 -11.03 13.50 -41.36
CA VAL A 267 -10.41 12.20 -41.08
C VAL A 267 -11.46 11.10 -40.92
N GLU A 268 -12.63 11.38 -40.36
CA GLU A 268 -13.71 10.38 -40.26
C GLU A 268 -14.48 10.21 -41.57
N SER A 269 -14.65 11.23 -42.40
CA SER A 269 -15.21 11.06 -43.76
C SER A 269 -14.27 10.22 -44.64
N LEU A 270 -12.95 10.46 -44.58
CA LEU A 270 -11.93 9.62 -45.22
C LEU A 270 -11.99 8.17 -44.71
N LYS A 271 -12.10 7.94 -43.39
CA LYS A 271 -12.26 6.59 -42.83
C LYS A 271 -13.51 5.88 -43.34
N ARG A 272 -14.65 6.58 -43.48
CA ARG A 272 -15.88 6.00 -44.04
C ARG A 272 -15.72 5.65 -45.52
N ALA A 273 -15.12 6.54 -46.33
CA ALA A 273 -14.86 6.30 -47.75
C ALA A 273 -13.91 5.10 -47.97
N MET A 274 -12.84 5.01 -47.17
CA MET A 274 -11.88 3.91 -47.21
C MET A 274 -12.51 2.58 -46.78
N GLN A 275 -13.42 2.60 -45.79
CA GLN A 275 -14.18 1.42 -45.39
C GLN A 275 -15.17 0.94 -46.47
N SER A 276 -15.85 1.83 -47.19
CA SER A 276 -16.72 1.43 -48.31
C SER A 276 -15.93 0.76 -49.45
N GLY A 277 -14.81 1.36 -49.88
CA GLY A 277 -13.97 0.77 -50.93
C GLY A 277 -13.39 -0.59 -50.54
N MET A 278 -12.85 -0.71 -49.33
CA MET A 278 -12.27 -1.97 -48.85
C MET A 278 -13.32 -3.08 -48.64
N ALA A 279 -14.55 -2.73 -48.23
CA ALA A 279 -15.65 -3.69 -48.14
C ALA A 279 -16.12 -4.19 -49.51
N GLN A 280 -16.07 -3.33 -50.54
CA GLN A 280 -16.46 -3.68 -51.90
C GLN A 280 -15.42 -4.61 -52.56
N ALA A 281 -14.13 -4.29 -52.44
CA ALA A 281 -13.04 -5.16 -52.91
C ALA A 281 -13.02 -6.54 -52.21
N MET A 282 -13.29 -6.59 -50.90
CA MET A 282 -13.44 -7.88 -50.18
C MET A 282 -14.64 -8.70 -50.67
N LYS A 283 -15.72 -8.05 -51.13
CA LYS A 283 -16.88 -8.75 -51.69
C LYS A 283 -16.58 -9.35 -53.06
N GLU A 284 -15.85 -8.61 -53.90
CA GLU A 284 -15.40 -9.10 -55.22
C GLU A 284 -14.41 -10.27 -55.08
N GLN A 285 -13.42 -10.20 -54.18
CA GLN A 285 -12.55 -11.34 -53.87
C GLN A 285 -13.31 -12.56 -53.32
N ALA A 286 -14.39 -12.35 -52.57
CA ALA A 286 -15.23 -13.45 -52.10
C ALA A 286 -16.01 -14.10 -53.24
N GLN A 287 -16.62 -13.31 -54.13
CA GLN A 287 -17.37 -13.80 -55.29
C GLN A 287 -16.48 -14.59 -56.26
N LEU A 288 -15.27 -14.09 -56.57
CA LEU A 288 -14.32 -14.83 -57.43
C LEU A 288 -13.88 -16.17 -56.81
N ARG A 289 -13.75 -16.26 -55.48
CA ARG A 289 -13.44 -17.52 -54.78
C ARG A 289 -14.62 -18.50 -54.80
N GLU A 290 -15.86 -18.00 -54.70
CA GLU A 290 -17.08 -18.81 -54.81
C GLU A 290 -17.31 -19.31 -56.25
N GLU A 291 -17.05 -18.47 -57.25
CA GLU A 291 -17.10 -18.84 -58.67
C GLU A 291 -16.01 -19.87 -59.03
N MET A 292 -14.77 -19.69 -58.56
CA MET A 292 -13.70 -20.68 -58.68
C MET A 292 -14.11 -22.04 -58.09
N ALA A 293 -14.73 -22.05 -56.91
CA ALA A 293 -15.23 -23.27 -56.27
C ALA A 293 -16.39 -23.92 -57.06
N TYR A 294 -17.23 -23.11 -57.73
CA TYR A 294 -18.26 -23.62 -58.64
C TYR A 294 -17.65 -24.26 -59.91
N GLN A 295 -16.66 -23.62 -60.54
CA GLN A 295 -15.95 -24.15 -61.72
C GLN A 295 -15.28 -25.50 -61.42
N TYR A 296 -14.61 -25.63 -60.27
CA TYR A 296 -14.10 -26.93 -59.78
C TYR A 296 -15.21 -27.98 -59.62
N LYS A 297 -16.38 -27.59 -59.10
CA LYS A 297 -17.49 -28.51 -58.82
C LYS A 297 -18.19 -29.03 -60.07
N ILE A 298 -18.10 -28.32 -61.21
CA ILE A 298 -18.57 -28.79 -62.52
C ILE A 298 -17.44 -29.41 -63.37
N GLY A 299 -16.23 -29.59 -62.82
CA GLY A 299 -15.10 -30.22 -63.51
C GLY A 299 -14.37 -29.33 -64.52
N ASN A 300 -14.65 -28.01 -64.56
CA ASN A 300 -13.96 -27.08 -65.45
C ASN A 300 -12.70 -26.52 -64.77
N PHE A 301 -11.67 -27.37 -64.68
CA PHE A 301 -10.42 -27.07 -63.98
C PHE A 301 -9.63 -25.91 -64.59
N GLU A 302 -9.73 -25.69 -65.90
CA GLU A 302 -9.01 -24.62 -66.61
C GLU A 302 -9.62 -23.24 -66.31
N ALA A 303 -10.95 -23.12 -66.33
CA ALA A 303 -11.63 -21.90 -65.89
C ALA A 303 -11.35 -21.58 -64.41
N ALA A 304 -11.30 -22.61 -63.55
CA ALA A 304 -10.94 -22.45 -62.14
C ALA A 304 -9.50 -21.91 -61.97
N GLN A 305 -8.52 -22.46 -62.69
CA GLN A 305 -7.13 -21.96 -62.66
C GLN A 305 -7.01 -20.53 -63.21
N ALA A 306 -7.77 -20.16 -64.24
CA ALA A 306 -7.77 -18.80 -64.77
C ALA A 306 -8.28 -17.77 -63.75
N ILE A 307 -9.28 -18.12 -62.93
CA ILE A 307 -9.75 -17.31 -61.82
C ILE A 307 -8.70 -17.29 -60.68
N GLN A 308 -8.06 -18.41 -60.38
CA GLN A 308 -7.01 -18.49 -59.36
C GLN A 308 -5.81 -17.56 -59.68
N ARG A 309 -5.36 -17.51 -60.93
CA ARG A 309 -4.29 -16.59 -61.39
C ARG A 309 -4.66 -15.10 -61.29
N ARG A 310 -5.96 -14.76 -61.20
CA ARG A 310 -6.44 -13.39 -60.92
C ARG A 310 -6.55 -13.08 -59.43
N LEU A 311 -6.53 -14.09 -58.56
CA LEU A 311 -6.65 -13.94 -57.11
C LEU A 311 -5.29 -13.81 -56.41
N ASP A 312 -4.29 -14.58 -56.83
CA ASP A 312 -2.89 -14.50 -56.37
C ASP A 312 -1.94 -14.90 -57.53
N PRO A 313 -1.06 -14.01 -58.05
CA PRO A 313 -0.24 -14.32 -59.23
C PRO A 313 1.09 -15.05 -58.94
N ASP A 314 1.61 -14.99 -57.71
CA ASP A 314 3.03 -15.30 -57.39
C ASP A 314 3.26 -16.61 -56.58
N VAL A 315 2.60 -17.73 -56.93
CA VAL A 315 2.76 -19.02 -56.21
C VAL A 315 3.18 -20.17 -57.13
N PRO A 316 4.41 -20.71 -57.00
CA PRO A 316 4.87 -21.90 -57.75
C PRO A 316 4.26 -23.24 -57.26
N ILE A 317 4.29 -24.24 -58.13
CA ILE A 317 3.69 -25.58 -57.93
C ILE A 317 4.73 -26.60 -57.46
N ILE A 318 4.35 -27.50 -56.54
CA ILE A 318 5.06 -28.75 -56.22
C ILE A 318 4.04 -29.90 -56.19
N ILE A 319 4.43 -31.09 -56.66
CA ILE A 319 3.60 -32.31 -56.74
C ILE A 319 4.31 -33.44 -55.94
N ASP A 320 3.53 -34.37 -55.38
CA ASP A 320 3.99 -35.51 -54.57
C ASP A 320 4.98 -36.47 -55.24
N GLN A 321 5.89 -37.03 -54.43
CA GLN A 321 6.07 -38.49 -54.35
C GLN A 321 6.73 -38.90 -53.01
N LEU A 322 6.45 -40.13 -52.55
CA LEU A 322 6.83 -40.66 -51.24
C LEU A 322 8.00 -41.67 -51.30
N PHE A 323 8.46 -42.09 -50.10
CA PHE A 323 9.18 -43.34 -49.79
C PHE A 323 10.64 -43.49 -50.27
N LEU A 324 11.60 -43.43 -49.32
CA LEU A 324 12.14 -44.66 -48.71
C LEU A 324 13.03 -44.38 -47.47
N VAL A 325 13.52 -45.46 -46.85
CA VAL A 325 14.25 -45.54 -45.57
C VAL A 325 15.76 -45.67 -45.82
N ASP A 326 16.62 -44.99 -45.05
CA ASP A 326 17.50 -45.63 -44.02
C ASP A 326 18.51 -44.63 -43.37
N GLN A 327 19.59 -45.14 -42.76
CA GLN A 327 20.33 -44.52 -41.65
C GLN A 327 21.66 -43.82 -42.03
N THR A 328 22.21 -43.15 -41.02
CA THR A 328 23.63 -42.74 -40.87
C THR A 328 24.16 -41.57 -41.71
N SER A 329 24.46 -40.46 -41.04
CA SER A 329 25.86 -40.06 -40.83
C SER A 329 26.01 -38.89 -39.86
N LYS A 330 27.11 -38.88 -39.10
CA LYS A 330 27.52 -37.73 -38.27
C LYS A 330 28.10 -36.65 -39.18
N ARG A 331 27.73 -35.38 -38.97
CA ARG A 331 28.59 -34.23 -39.29
C ARG A 331 28.94 -33.50 -38.01
N GLN A 332 30.14 -33.77 -37.50
CA GLN A 332 30.80 -32.84 -36.60
C GLN A 332 31.31 -31.66 -37.43
N LEU A 333 31.08 -30.43 -36.95
CA LEU A 333 31.83 -29.27 -37.41
C LEU A 333 33.05 -29.09 -36.48
N PRO A 334 34.17 -28.51 -36.96
CA PRO A 334 35.38 -28.38 -36.16
C PRO A 334 35.18 -27.49 -34.93
N SER A 335 35.90 -27.77 -33.86
CA SER A 335 35.85 -27.00 -32.62
C SER A 335 36.69 -25.72 -32.72
N GLU A 336 36.02 -24.57 -32.83
CA GLU A 336 36.56 -23.39 -32.13
C GLU A 336 36.32 -23.56 -30.63
N ASN A 337 37.35 -23.28 -29.84
CA ASN A 337 37.34 -23.51 -28.39
C ASN A 337 36.56 -22.40 -27.67
N CYS A 338 35.23 -22.46 -27.75
CA CYS A 338 34.34 -21.76 -26.81
C CYS A 338 34.47 -22.40 -25.43
N LEU A 339 35.63 -22.19 -24.80
CA LEU A 339 35.97 -22.66 -23.46
C LEU A 339 34.91 -22.14 -22.49
N ASP A 340 34.27 -23.06 -21.77
CA ASP A 340 33.26 -22.72 -20.78
C ASP A 340 33.93 -22.15 -19.52
N LYS A 341 34.28 -20.86 -19.62
CA LYS A 341 34.94 -20.07 -18.55
C LYS A 341 34.12 -20.06 -17.26
N ILE A 342 32.81 -20.30 -17.33
CA ILE A 342 31.89 -20.30 -16.18
C ILE A 342 31.97 -21.65 -15.44
N ASN A 343 32.05 -22.77 -16.14
CA ASN A 343 32.31 -24.08 -15.53
C ASN A 343 33.78 -24.25 -15.09
N GLN A 344 34.72 -23.54 -15.70
CA GLN A 344 36.13 -23.50 -15.30
C GLN A 344 36.38 -22.73 -14.00
N LEU A 345 35.42 -21.93 -13.49
CA LEU A 345 35.58 -21.22 -12.22
C LEU A 345 35.86 -22.20 -11.05
N PRO A 346 36.81 -21.87 -10.16
CA PRO A 346 36.97 -22.55 -8.89
C PRO A 346 35.68 -22.55 -8.06
N ASP A 347 35.43 -23.66 -7.38
CA ASP A 347 34.19 -23.92 -6.62
C ASP A 347 33.87 -22.80 -5.61
N HIS A 348 34.89 -22.25 -4.94
CA HIS A 348 34.73 -21.15 -3.99
C HIS A 348 34.27 -19.83 -4.65
N LEU A 349 34.65 -19.56 -5.91
CA LEU A 349 34.13 -18.41 -6.66
C LEU A 349 32.68 -18.63 -7.09
N ILE A 350 32.29 -19.87 -7.42
CA ILE A 350 30.90 -20.21 -7.73
C ILE A 350 30.04 -20.03 -6.47
N GLU A 351 30.47 -20.56 -5.33
CA GLU A 351 29.77 -20.35 -4.04
C GLU A 351 29.67 -18.87 -3.68
N HIS A 352 30.73 -18.08 -3.92
CA HIS A 352 30.72 -16.63 -3.68
C HIS A 352 29.74 -15.90 -4.62
N ILE A 353 29.77 -16.16 -5.93
CA ILE A 353 28.84 -15.57 -6.92
C ILE A 353 27.38 -15.90 -6.54
N LEU A 354 27.10 -17.16 -6.20
CA LEU A 354 25.76 -17.60 -5.82
C LEU A 354 25.29 -17.01 -4.48
N SER A 355 26.19 -16.61 -3.58
CA SER A 355 25.84 -15.96 -2.31
C SER A 355 25.21 -14.57 -2.47
N PHE A 356 25.44 -13.89 -3.61
CA PHE A 356 24.82 -12.60 -3.93
C PHE A 356 23.45 -12.75 -4.63
N LEU A 357 23.06 -13.95 -5.06
CA LEU A 357 21.81 -14.17 -5.78
C LEU A 357 20.65 -14.51 -4.83
N PRO A 358 19.41 -14.05 -5.11
CA PRO A 358 18.23 -14.59 -4.46
C PRO A 358 18.17 -16.12 -4.66
N THR A 359 17.77 -16.88 -3.65
CA THR A 359 17.86 -18.35 -3.68
C THR A 359 17.07 -18.98 -4.82
N LYS A 360 15.99 -18.33 -5.27
CA LYS A 360 15.26 -18.73 -6.49
C LYS A 360 16.16 -18.76 -7.74
N ASP A 361 17.03 -17.77 -7.87
CA ASP A 361 17.85 -17.57 -9.05
C ASP A 361 19.18 -18.35 -8.92
N ALA A 362 19.71 -18.51 -7.71
CA ALA A 362 20.79 -19.47 -7.40
C ALA A 362 20.37 -20.95 -7.62
N VAL A 363 19.10 -21.29 -7.39
CA VAL A 363 18.56 -22.60 -7.80
C VAL A 363 18.44 -22.67 -9.33
N ALA A 364 18.01 -21.60 -10.00
CA ALA A 364 17.86 -21.57 -11.46
C ALA A 364 19.19 -21.73 -12.21
N THR A 365 20.32 -21.22 -11.67
CA THR A 365 21.65 -21.45 -12.26
C THR A 365 22.06 -22.93 -12.33
N SER A 366 21.38 -23.83 -11.61
CA SER A 366 21.55 -25.29 -11.76
C SER A 366 21.22 -25.80 -13.17
N ILE A 367 20.42 -25.05 -13.94
CA ILE A 367 20.04 -25.40 -15.32
C ILE A 367 21.22 -25.17 -16.28
N LEU A 368 22.15 -24.26 -15.93
CA LEU A 368 23.32 -23.95 -16.75
C LEU A 368 24.33 -25.10 -16.79
N SER A 369 24.46 -25.85 -15.68
CA SER A 369 25.46 -26.93 -15.57
C SER A 369 25.20 -27.87 -14.40
N LYS A 370 25.51 -29.15 -14.61
CA LYS A 370 25.58 -30.17 -13.54
C LYS A 370 26.56 -29.80 -12.43
N LYS A 371 27.64 -29.07 -12.73
CA LYS A 371 28.60 -28.56 -11.73
C LYS A 371 27.97 -27.50 -10.82
N TRP A 372 27.01 -26.72 -11.30
CA TRP A 372 26.39 -25.64 -10.53
C TRP A 372 25.28 -26.09 -9.58
N TYR A 373 24.62 -27.23 -9.88
CA TYR A 373 23.58 -27.84 -9.04
C TYR A 373 23.95 -28.06 -7.56
N PRO A 374 25.13 -28.59 -7.17
CA PRO A 374 25.46 -28.79 -5.76
C PRO A 374 25.68 -27.49 -4.97
N PHE A 375 26.17 -26.41 -5.58
CA PHE A 375 26.65 -25.25 -4.80
C PHE A 375 25.54 -24.45 -4.12
N TRP A 376 24.39 -24.24 -4.77
CA TRP A 376 23.28 -23.54 -4.12
C TRP A 376 22.79 -24.27 -2.85
N THR A 377 22.96 -25.61 -2.78
CA THR A 377 22.57 -26.39 -1.61
C THR A 377 23.44 -26.08 -0.39
N LYS A 378 24.68 -25.61 -0.57
CA LYS A 378 25.59 -25.26 0.54
C LYS A 378 25.37 -23.85 1.11
N LEU A 379 24.61 -22.99 0.43
CA LEU A 379 24.53 -21.57 0.77
C LEU A 379 23.99 -21.34 2.21
N PRO A 380 24.67 -20.51 3.03
CA PRO A 380 24.22 -20.16 4.38
C PRO A 380 23.17 -19.03 4.39
N VAL A 381 22.91 -18.40 3.24
CA VAL A 381 21.91 -17.34 3.06
C VAL A 381 20.76 -17.87 2.21
N LEU A 382 19.54 -17.80 2.75
CA LEU A 382 18.31 -18.19 2.07
C LEU A 382 17.39 -16.98 1.96
N HIS A 383 17.06 -16.58 0.72
CA HIS A 383 16.17 -15.46 0.41
C HIS A 383 14.99 -15.93 -0.44
N LEU A 384 13.80 -15.99 0.18
CA LEU A 384 12.63 -16.70 -0.33
C LEU A 384 11.41 -15.77 -0.40
N GLU A 385 11.12 -15.22 -1.59
CA GLU A 385 10.05 -14.24 -1.82
C GLU A 385 8.89 -14.80 -2.66
N ASP A 386 7.67 -14.72 -2.13
CA ASP A 386 6.43 -15.10 -2.83
C ASP A 386 5.97 -14.00 -3.80
N SER A 387 6.60 -13.94 -4.97
CA SER A 387 6.39 -12.89 -5.98
C SER A 387 4.90 -12.56 -6.23
N ILE A 388 4.55 -11.30 -5.96
CA ILE A 388 3.15 -10.85 -5.80
C ILE A 388 2.34 -10.89 -7.11
N ARG A 389 3.02 -10.89 -8.27
CA ARG A 389 2.47 -10.49 -9.59
C ARG A 389 1.59 -11.50 -10.34
N CYS A 390 1.46 -12.75 -9.92
CA CYS A 390 0.77 -13.76 -10.75
C CYS A 390 -0.76 -13.78 -10.60
N GLU A 391 -1.48 -13.70 -11.72
CA GLU A 391 -2.94 -13.63 -11.80
C GLU A 391 -3.67 -14.84 -11.19
N ASN A 392 -3.08 -16.04 -11.27
CA ASN A 392 -3.74 -17.30 -10.91
C ASN A 392 -3.40 -17.79 -9.48
N ARG A 393 -3.85 -17.02 -8.48
CA ARG A 393 -3.46 -17.10 -7.04
C ARG A 393 -3.41 -18.51 -6.41
N LYS A 394 -4.23 -19.48 -6.85
CA LYS A 394 -4.24 -20.84 -6.26
C LYS A 394 -3.03 -21.67 -6.69
N GLN A 395 -2.67 -21.65 -7.99
CA GLN A 395 -1.55 -22.45 -8.51
C GLN A 395 -0.20 -21.91 -8.04
N THR A 396 -0.02 -20.59 -8.06
CA THR A 396 1.25 -19.94 -7.68
C THR A 396 1.60 -20.16 -6.21
N ARG A 397 0.60 -20.09 -5.31
CA ARG A 397 0.73 -20.48 -3.91
C ARG A 397 1.28 -21.91 -3.78
N ASN A 398 0.70 -22.88 -4.48
CA ASN A 398 1.18 -24.26 -4.37
C ASN A 398 2.62 -24.42 -4.91
N ARG A 399 3.01 -23.68 -5.97
CA ARG A 399 4.39 -23.70 -6.51
C ARG A 399 5.40 -23.10 -5.53
N PHE A 400 5.12 -21.95 -4.92
CA PHE A 400 6.01 -21.36 -3.90
C PHE A 400 6.12 -22.24 -2.65
N LYS A 401 5.00 -22.82 -2.18
CA LYS A 401 5.03 -23.80 -1.07
C LYS A 401 5.99 -24.96 -1.34
N VAL A 402 5.87 -25.58 -2.51
CA VAL A 402 6.72 -26.73 -2.90
C VAL A 402 8.17 -26.30 -3.06
N PHE A 403 8.43 -25.13 -3.67
CA PHE A 403 9.77 -24.58 -3.82
C PHE A 403 10.46 -24.35 -2.46
N VAL A 404 9.83 -23.63 -1.53
CA VAL A 404 10.41 -23.35 -0.19
C VAL A 404 10.67 -24.64 0.58
N SER A 405 9.71 -25.57 0.61
CA SER A 405 9.92 -26.87 1.25
C SER A 405 11.09 -27.64 0.63
N ARG A 406 11.21 -27.69 -0.70
CA ARG A 406 12.28 -28.43 -1.38
C ARG A 406 13.65 -27.78 -1.25
N VAL A 407 13.73 -26.44 -1.19
CA VAL A 407 14.97 -25.71 -0.90
C VAL A 407 15.46 -26.01 0.51
N LEU A 408 14.58 -25.98 1.51
CA LEU A 408 14.95 -26.25 2.90
C LEU A 408 15.33 -27.72 3.16
N GLU A 409 14.68 -28.65 2.46
CA GLU A 409 14.99 -30.08 2.45
C GLU A 409 16.35 -30.39 1.80
N LEU A 410 16.66 -29.75 0.67
CA LEU A 410 17.90 -30.01 -0.08
C LEU A 410 19.10 -29.20 0.42
N ASN A 411 18.91 -28.11 1.16
CA ASN A 411 20.01 -27.30 1.67
C ASN A 411 20.84 -28.09 2.70
N LYS A 412 22.15 -28.15 2.47
CA LYS A 412 23.17 -28.86 3.26
C LYS A 412 24.11 -27.93 4.03
N ALA A 413 23.79 -26.63 4.12
CA ALA A 413 24.53 -25.71 4.98
C ALA A 413 24.48 -26.20 6.44
N VAL A 414 25.63 -26.23 7.11
CA VAL A 414 25.77 -26.69 8.51
C VAL A 414 25.03 -25.74 9.45
N SER A 415 25.22 -24.44 9.25
CA SER A 415 24.47 -23.37 9.88
C SER A 415 24.00 -22.35 8.84
N LEU A 416 22.96 -21.57 9.17
CA LEU A 416 22.48 -20.48 8.35
C LEU A 416 22.95 -19.13 8.91
N GLN A 417 23.53 -18.30 8.05
CA GLN A 417 23.77 -16.90 8.38
C GLN A 417 22.46 -16.11 8.36
N LYS A 418 21.62 -16.32 7.34
CA LYS A 418 20.38 -15.55 7.14
C LYS A 418 19.26 -16.36 6.53
N PHE A 419 18.06 -16.25 7.10
CA PHE A 419 16.81 -16.78 6.56
C PHE A 419 15.80 -15.64 6.36
N HIS A 420 15.67 -15.16 5.12
CA HIS A 420 14.63 -14.23 4.71
C HIS A 420 13.45 -14.98 4.05
N LEU A 421 12.23 -14.76 4.55
CA LEU A 421 10.99 -15.34 4.03
C LEU A 421 9.88 -14.28 3.91
N THR A 422 9.60 -13.84 2.69
CA THR A 422 8.41 -13.02 2.39
C THR A 422 7.31 -13.91 1.80
N CYS A 423 6.16 -14.01 2.48
CA CYS A 423 5.05 -14.85 2.04
C CYS A 423 3.66 -14.30 2.40
N ARG A 424 2.60 -15.10 2.21
CA ARG A 424 1.18 -14.72 2.41
C ARG A 424 0.52 -15.62 3.47
N PRO A 425 -0.33 -15.12 4.38
CA PRO A 425 -0.98 -15.92 5.43
C PRO A 425 -1.94 -17.00 4.90
N VAL A 426 -2.20 -16.98 3.58
CA VAL A 426 -2.91 -18.03 2.83
C VAL A 426 -2.11 -19.34 2.72
N TYR A 427 -0.84 -19.38 3.13
CA TYR A 427 -0.08 -20.63 3.34
C TYR A 427 -0.61 -21.40 4.56
N GLN A 428 -0.60 -22.74 4.49
CA GLN A 428 -1.05 -23.57 5.60
C GLN A 428 -0.12 -23.36 6.82
N PRO A 429 -0.63 -23.09 8.04
CA PRO A 429 0.21 -22.84 9.21
C PRO A 429 1.21 -23.96 9.55
N ARG A 430 0.89 -25.21 9.21
CA ARG A 430 1.83 -26.36 9.31
C ARG A 430 3.09 -26.17 8.47
N CYS A 431 2.97 -25.61 7.25
CA CYS A 431 4.11 -25.35 6.38
C CYS A 431 4.96 -24.20 6.91
N PHE A 432 4.33 -23.11 7.33
CA PHE A 432 5.05 -21.99 7.96
C PHE A 432 5.86 -22.45 9.19
N LYS A 433 5.24 -23.19 10.12
CA LYS A 433 5.94 -23.76 11.28
C LYS A 433 7.09 -24.68 10.86
N SER A 434 6.89 -25.54 9.86
CA SER A 434 7.95 -26.40 9.33
C SER A 434 9.13 -25.59 8.79
N TRP A 435 8.88 -24.55 8.00
CA TRP A 435 9.94 -23.74 7.39
C TRP A 435 10.76 -22.97 8.43
N VAL A 436 10.08 -22.40 9.43
CA VAL A 436 10.74 -21.71 10.55
C VAL A 436 11.57 -22.70 11.39
N CYS A 437 11.04 -23.90 11.69
CA CYS A 437 11.81 -24.96 12.35
C CYS A 437 13.05 -25.40 11.54
N SER A 438 12.96 -25.48 10.21
CA SER A 438 14.11 -25.82 9.36
C SER A 438 15.24 -24.79 9.40
N ALA A 439 14.94 -23.53 9.71
CA ALA A 439 15.95 -22.50 9.93
C ALA A 439 16.52 -22.55 11.36
N ILE A 440 15.68 -22.70 12.37
CA ILE A 440 16.10 -22.80 13.78
C ILE A 440 17.01 -24.01 14.02
N ASN A 441 16.67 -25.18 13.43
CA ASN A 441 17.48 -26.39 13.52
C ASN A 441 18.84 -26.31 12.79
N LYS A 442 19.24 -25.11 12.29
CA LYS A 442 20.53 -24.79 11.66
C LYS A 442 21.14 -23.52 12.27
N ASP A 443 20.89 -23.28 13.55
CA ASP A 443 21.55 -22.25 14.37
C ASP A 443 21.58 -20.86 13.72
N VAL A 444 20.44 -20.47 13.14
CA VAL A 444 20.34 -19.29 12.27
C VAL A 444 20.62 -17.97 12.99
N GLN A 445 21.49 -17.14 12.41
CA GLN A 445 21.96 -15.88 13.01
C GLN A 445 21.04 -14.68 12.73
N GLU A 446 20.50 -14.56 11.51
CA GLU A 446 19.46 -13.58 11.16
C GLU A 446 18.19 -14.26 10.63
N ILE A 447 17.03 -13.96 11.25
CA ILE A 447 15.71 -14.31 10.73
C ILE A 447 14.99 -13.03 10.30
N ASP A 448 14.42 -13.03 9.09
CA ASP A 448 13.62 -11.94 8.54
C ASP A 448 12.35 -12.47 7.87
N ILE A 449 11.20 -12.35 8.53
CA ILE A 449 9.92 -12.95 8.09
C ILE A 449 8.88 -11.85 7.86
N SER A 450 8.39 -11.75 6.64
CA SER A 450 7.36 -10.79 6.23
C SER A 450 6.10 -11.48 5.73
N ILE A 451 4.99 -11.28 6.44
CA ILE A 451 3.68 -11.88 6.15
C ILE A 451 2.73 -10.83 5.58
N SER A 452 2.47 -10.91 4.27
CA SER A 452 1.62 -9.97 3.52
C SER A 452 0.24 -9.81 4.15
N ARG A 453 -0.18 -8.58 4.45
CA ARG A 453 -1.53 -8.30 4.98
C ARG A 453 -2.64 -8.70 4.00
N THR A 454 -3.81 -9.05 4.53
CA THR A 454 -4.99 -9.48 3.80
C THR A 454 -6.28 -8.84 4.36
N PRO A 455 -7.40 -8.81 3.60
CA PRO A 455 -8.65 -8.15 4.04
C PRO A 455 -9.41 -8.88 5.17
N LYS A 456 -8.90 -10.02 5.66
CA LYS A 456 -9.40 -10.75 6.83
C LYS A 456 -8.16 -11.33 7.52
N PRO A 457 -7.74 -10.80 8.69
CA PRO A 457 -6.46 -11.18 9.28
C PRO A 457 -6.43 -12.67 9.65
N HIS A 458 -5.36 -13.33 9.25
CA HIS A 458 -5.11 -14.75 9.47
C HIS A 458 -3.71 -14.94 10.06
N PHE A 459 -3.53 -14.43 11.29
CA PHE A 459 -2.24 -14.42 11.98
C PHE A 459 -1.59 -15.80 12.08
N LEU A 460 -0.33 -15.88 11.67
CA LEU A 460 0.48 -17.09 11.79
C LEU A 460 1.17 -17.13 13.16
N LYS A 461 0.91 -18.17 13.95
CA LYS A 461 1.65 -18.45 15.20
C LYS A 461 3.00 -19.11 14.90
N LEU A 462 4.06 -18.61 15.52
CA LEU A 462 5.41 -19.18 15.48
C LEU A 462 5.44 -20.59 16.15
N PRO A 463 6.43 -21.45 15.83
CA PRO A 463 6.65 -22.71 16.55
C PRO A 463 7.39 -22.48 17.88
N TYR A 464 7.14 -23.27 18.93
CA TYR A 464 7.71 -22.99 20.26
C TYR A 464 9.26 -22.92 20.29
N ARG A 465 9.96 -23.83 19.59
CA ARG A 465 11.43 -23.82 19.46
C ARG A 465 12.01 -22.50 18.95
N PHE A 466 11.21 -21.65 18.29
CA PHE A 466 11.63 -20.31 17.87
C PHE A 466 12.08 -19.45 19.06
N PHE A 467 11.42 -19.60 20.21
CA PHE A 467 11.73 -18.86 21.43
C PHE A 467 12.93 -19.43 22.21
N GLN A 468 13.73 -20.30 21.58
CA GLN A 468 14.89 -20.98 22.16
C GLN A 468 16.10 -20.93 21.20
N ALA A 469 16.13 -19.97 20.28
CA ALA A 469 17.16 -19.89 19.23
C ALA A 469 18.42 -19.19 19.74
N GLU A 470 19.34 -19.94 20.36
CA GLU A 470 20.49 -19.39 21.08
C GLU A 470 21.45 -18.54 20.24
N LYS A 471 21.67 -18.91 18.97
CA LYS A 471 22.60 -18.21 18.06
C LYS A 471 21.98 -17.04 17.29
N LEU A 472 20.68 -16.76 17.50
CA LEU A 472 19.96 -15.70 16.81
C LEU A 472 20.41 -14.33 17.31
N GLN A 473 20.99 -13.52 16.42
CA GLN A 473 21.50 -12.17 16.70
C GLN A 473 20.55 -11.07 16.22
N ILE A 474 19.89 -11.30 15.09
CA ILE A 474 18.98 -10.35 14.46
C ILE A 474 17.65 -11.05 14.17
N LEU A 475 16.56 -10.50 14.71
CA LEU A 475 15.20 -10.96 14.45
C LEU A 475 14.34 -9.84 13.88
N LYS A 476 13.80 -10.05 12.68
CA LYS A 476 12.84 -9.18 12.01
C LYS A 476 11.57 -9.97 11.72
N LEU A 477 10.45 -9.52 12.26
CA LEU A 477 9.11 -10.08 12.04
C LEU A 477 8.19 -8.97 11.56
N SER A 478 7.40 -9.22 10.52
CA SER A 478 6.52 -8.22 9.92
C SER A 478 5.17 -8.78 9.47
N GLY A 479 4.10 -8.01 9.68
CA GLY A 479 2.74 -8.31 9.21
C GLY A 479 1.99 -9.33 10.06
N GLU A 480 1.15 -10.17 9.43
CA GLU A 480 0.18 -11.05 10.11
C GLU A 480 0.84 -12.26 10.82
N ILE A 481 1.57 -11.96 11.88
CA ILE A 481 2.21 -12.89 12.82
C ILE A 481 1.59 -12.64 14.21
N LEU A 482 1.36 -13.72 14.97
CA LEU A 482 0.93 -13.66 16.36
C LEU A 482 2.00 -14.27 17.28
N ILE A 483 2.53 -13.45 18.18
CA ILE A 483 3.39 -13.85 19.30
C ILE A 483 2.47 -14.19 20.47
N ASP A 484 2.45 -15.47 20.82
CA ASP A 484 1.60 -16.08 21.84
C ASP A 484 2.47 -17.12 22.56
N ILE A 485 2.84 -16.82 23.81
CA ILE A 485 3.85 -17.57 24.58
C ILE A 485 3.14 -18.16 25.81
N PRO A 486 2.96 -19.50 25.88
CA PRO A 486 2.23 -20.15 26.97
C PRO A 486 2.78 -19.86 28.38
N GLY A 487 1.93 -20.02 29.40
CA GLY A 487 2.27 -19.75 30.81
C GLY A 487 3.47 -20.54 31.34
N GLU A 488 3.63 -21.79 30.91
CA GLU A 488 4.74 -22.68 31.29
C GLU A 488 6.01 -22.47 30.44
N SER A 489 5.90 -21.79 29.29
CA SER A 489 7.01 -21.65 28.34
C SER A 489 8.03 -20.58 28.75
N SER A 490 9.31 -20.90 28.63
CA SER A 490 10.41 -19.93 28.75
C SER A 490 10.79 -19.34 27.38
N VAL A 491 11.54 -18.24 27.40
CA VAL A 491 12.14 -17.62 26.21
C VAL A 491 13.64 -17.47 26.47
N SER A 492 14.48 -17.86 25.51
CA SER A 492 15.93 -17.75 25.57
C SER A 492 16.47 -17.25 24.23
N PHE A 493 17.00 -16.03 24.24
CA PHE A 493 17.64 -15.36 23.11
C PHE A 493 18.97 -14.71 23.56
N PRO A 494 19.94 -15.50 24.08
CA PRO A 494 21.17 -15.00 24.70
C PRO A 494 22.10 -14.20 23.76
N SER A 495 21.97 -14.37 22.44
CA SER A 495 22.78 -13.64 21.44
C SER A 495 22.04 -12.46 20.77
N LEU A 496 20.77 -12.22 21.09
CA LEU A 496 19.91 -11.33 20.28
C LEU A 496 20.16 -9.85 20.57
N LYS A 497 20.81 -9.18 19.61
CA LYS A 497 21.13 -7.75 19.63
C LYS A 497 20.04 -6.87 19.01
N THR A 498 19.29 -7.38 18.03
CA THR A 498 18.33 -6.59 17.25
C THR A 498 16.97 -7.30 17.16
N LEU A 499 15.90 -6.64 17.63
CA LEU A 499 14.52 -7.15 17.57
C LEU A 499 13.59 -6.13 16.87
N HIS A 500 13.13 -6.46 15.67
CA HIS A 500 12.14 -5.67 14.93
C HIS A 500 10.82 -6.43 14.84
N LEU A 501 9.74 -5.83 15.36
CA LEU A 501 8.38 -6.34 15.37
C LEU A 501 7.48 -5.34 14.63
N LEU A 502 7.25 -5.54 13.33
CA LEU A 502 6.66 -4.55 12.44
C LEU A 502 5.21 -4.90 12.05
N TYR A 503 4.25 -4.34 12.76
CA TYR A 503 2.81 -4.65 12.65
C TYR A 503 2.45 -6.08 13.03
N VAL A 504 3.23 -6.65 13.95
CA VAL A 504 3.03 -7.96 14.57
C VAL A 504 1.99 -7.83 15.69
N SER A 505 1.21 -8.88 15.92
CA SER A 505 0.30 -8.97 17.07
C SER A 505 0.94 -9.73 18.22
N ILE A 506 0.82 -9.20 19.44
CA ILE A 506 1.23 -9.84 20.70
C ILE A 506 -0.03 -10.18 21.49
N ALA A 507 -0.15 -11.42 21.99
CA ALA A 507 -1.39 -11.95 22.55
C ALA A 507 -1.80 -11.32 23.90
N ASN A 508 -0.82 -11.03 24.76
CA ASN A 508 -1.02 -10.55 26.13
C ASN A 508 0.29 -9.99 26.73
N ASP A 509 0.16 -9.26 27.84
CA ASP A 509 1.28 -8.64 28.58
C ASP A 509 2.32 -9.67 29.03
N GLN A 510 1.89 -10.89 29.39
CA GLN A 510 2.79 -11.98 29.78
C GLN A 510 3.70 -12.41 28.61
N SER A 511 3.16 -12.53 27.40
CA SER A 511 3.93 -12.83 26.19
C SER A 511 4.91 -11.71 25.85
N PHE A 512 4.55 -10.45 26.09
CA PHE A 512 5.47 -9.32 25.96
C PHE A 512 6.62 -9.43 26.98
N ALA A 513 6.30 -9.48 28.28
CA ALA A 513 7.29 -9.53 29.35
C ALA A 513 8.27 -10.70 29.19
N LYS A 514 7.75 -11.90 28.85
CA LYS A 514 8.56 -13.09 28.57
C LYS A 514 9.51 -12.92 27.40
N LEU A 515 9.05 -12.28 26.31
CA LEU A 515 9.88 -12.04 25.13
C LEU A 515 11.11 -11.21 25.48
N PHE A 516 10.94 -10.14 26.27
CA PHE A 516 12.04 -9.26 26.67
C PHE A 516 12.92 -9.86 27.77
N SER A 517 12.37 -10.59 28.74
CA SER A 517 13.19 -11.27 29.77
C SER A 517 14.15 -12.32 29.19
N GLY A 518 13.86 -12.87 27.99
CA GLY A 518 14.75 -13.78 27.28
C GLY A 518 15.87 -13.10 26.48
N CYS A 519 15.83 -11.79 26.26
CA CYS A 519 16.72 -11.06 25.35
C CYS A 519 17.80 -10.26 26.12
N LEU A 520 18.79 -10.95 26.67
CA LEU A 520 19.75 -10.37 27.62
C LEU A 520 20.69 -9.29 27.03
N VAL A 521 21.00 -9.38 25.73
CA VAL A 521 21.99 -8.51 25.04
C VAL A 521 21.34 -7.59 24.00
N LEU A 522 20.07 -7.24 24.19
CA LEU A 522 19.27 -6.51 23.22
C LEU A 522 19.68 -5.03 23.11
N GLU A 523 20.47 -4.69 22.10
CA GLU A 523 20.94 -3.33 21.80
C GLU A 523 19.92 -2.47 21.04
N THR A 524 19.06 -3.07 20.20
CA THR A 524 18.10 -2.35 19.35
C THR A 524 16.72 -3.00 19.34
N LEU A 525 15.68 -2.22 19.63
CA LEU A 525 14.27 -2.62 19.57
C LEU A 525 13.47 -1.68 18.66
N VAL A 526 12.74 -2.26 17.69
CA VAL A 526 11.79 -1.54 16.84
C VAL A 526 10.42 -2.21 16.94
N LEU A 527 9.49 -1.60 17.66
CA LEU A 527 8.12 -2.10 17.84
C LEU A 527 7.12 -1.23 17.07
N LYS A 528 6.34 -1.83 16.17
CA LYS A 528 5.13 -1.24 15.59
C LYS A 528 3.99 -2.24 15.78
N THR A 529 2.91 -1.89 16.46
CA THR A 529 1.81 -2.85 16.70
C THR A 529 0.91 -3.04 15.48
N ALA A 530 0.18 -4.16 15.46
CA ALA A 530 -0.94 -4.36 14.54
C ALA A 530 -2.14 -3.47 14.95
N TYR A 531 -3.28 -3.62 14.25
CA TYR A 531 -4.56 -3.20 14.86
C TYR A 531 -4.86 -4.16 16.02
N HIS A 532 -4.92 -3.63 17.24
CA HIS A 532 -5.35 -4.36 18.43
C HIS A 532 -6.71 -3.84 18.90
N GLU A 533 -7.60 -4.77 19.27
CA GLU A 533 -8.85 -4.45 19.98
C GLU A 533 -8.62 -4.41 21.51
N ASN A 534 -7.48 -4.93 21.98
CA ASN A 534 -7.12 -5.03 23.39
C ASN A 534 -6.02 -4.03 23.77
N THR A 535 -6.24 -3.31 24.87
CA THR A 535 -5.19 -2.61 25.62
C THR A 535 -4.17 -3.59 26.17
N LEU A 536 -2.89 -3.19 26.20
CA LEU A 536 -1.75 -3.97 26.72
C LEU A 536 -0.84 -3.05 27.56
N ASN A 537 -0.18 -3.64 28.56
CA ASN A 537 0.77 -2.98 29.46
C ASN A 537 2.21 -3.41 29.14
N PHE A 538 2.90 -2.59 28.36
CA PHE A 538 4.24 -2.86 27.86
C PHE A 538 5.31 -2.42 28.87
N LYS A 539 5.74 -3.34 29.73
CA LYS A 539 6.85 -3.12 30.67
C LYS A 539 8.18 -3.53 30.04
N LEU A 540 8.95 -2.57 29.56
CA LEU A 540 10.24 -2.76 28.92
C LEU A 540 11.37 -2.47 29.92
N ARG A 541 12.18 -3.49 30.23
CA ARG A 541 13.31 -3.39 31.16
C ARG A 541 14.55 -4.01 30.50
N SER A 542 15.58 -3.21 30.22
CA SER A 542 16.86 -3.69 29.67
C SER A 542 18.00 -2.73 30.00
N SER A 543 19.09 -3.25 30.54
CA SER A 543 20.34 -2.51 30.79
C SER A 543 21.25 -2.40 29.55
N THR A 544 20.95 -3.14 28.47
CA THR A 544 21.78 -3.24 27.25
C THR A 544 21.19 -2.48 26.05
N LEU A 545 19.96 -1.98 26.16
CA LEU A 545 19.23 -1.33 25.07
C LEU A 545 19.72 0.09 24.81
N LYS A 546 20.25 0.31 23.59
CA LYS A 546 20.78 1.59 23.09
C LYS A 546 19.80 2.33 22.18
N SER A 547 19.02 1.60 21.39
CA SER A 547 18.09 2.18 20.42
C SER A 547 16.68 1.62 20.60
N LEU A 548 15.71 2.51 20.82
CA LEU A 548 14.31 2.17 21.05
C LEU A 548 13.41 2.99 20.12
N PHE A 549 12.80 2.30 19.17
CA PHE A 549 11.69 2.81 18.38
C PHE A 549 10.39 2.11 18.81
N ILE A 550 9.34 2.89 19.11
CA ILE A 550 7.99 2.37 19.38
C ILE A 550 6.95 3.19 18.58
N ASN A 551 5.99 2.50 17.95
CA ASN A 551 4.78 3.09 17.37
C ASN A 551 3.57 2.23 17.76
N LEU A 552 2.73 2.73 18.67
CA LEU A 552 1.57 2.00 19.18
C LEU A 552 0.29 2.63 18.62
N ARG A 553 -0.49 1.87 17.85
CA ARG A 553 -1.68 2.38 17.18
C ARG A 553 -2.98 1.77 17.69
N TYR A 554 -4.01 2.60 17.73
CA TYR A 554 -5.43 2.23 17.82
C TYR A 554 -5.96 1.62 19.14
N ALA A 555 -5.18 1.51 20.22
CA ALA A 555 -5.66 1.04 21.54
C ALA A 555 -4.95 1.74 22.72
N GLU A 556 -5.51 1.62 23.93
CA GLU A 556 -5.13 2.43 25.11
C GLU A 556 -3.85 1.98 25.83
N HIS A 557 -2.82 1.65 25.07
CA HIS A 557 -1.60 1.03 25.61
C HIS A 557 -0.90 1.86 26.69
N LYS A 558 -0.46 1.14 27.73
CA LYS A 558 0.42 1.65 28.78
C LYS A 558 1.85 1.20 28.50
N LEU A 559 2.83 2.05 28.75
CA LEU A 559 4.24 1.81 28.42
C LEU A 559 5.14 2.25 29.60
N GLU A 560 5.82 1.30 30.23
CA GLU A 560 6.79 1.52 31.31
C GLU A 560 8.18 1.23 30.76
N ILE A 561 9.04 2.25 30.63
CA ILE A 561 10.41 2.12 30.11
C ILE A 561 11.42 2.22 31.26
N ASN A 562 12.30 1.23 31.39
CA ASN A 562 13.53 1.30 32.17
C ASN A 562 14.70 0.81 31.28
N ALA A 563 15.45 1.77 30.74
CA ALA A 563 16.59 1.52 29.85
C ALA A 563 17.69 2.59 30.05
N PRO A 564 18.55 2.47 31.08
CA PRO A 564 19.50 3.52 31.43
C PRO A 564 20.58 3.77 30.36
N ALA A 565 20.96 2.72 29.61
CA ALA A 565 21.93 2.77 28.52
C ALA A 565 21.37 3.28 27.17
N LEU A 566 20.15 3.83 27.17
CA LEU A 566 19.47 4.24 25.94
C LEU A 566 20.10 5.51 25.36
N GLU A 567 20.64 5.41 24.14
CA GLU A 567 21.24 6.49 23.37
C GLU A 567 20.21 7.15 22.43
N TYR A 568 19.25 6.38 21.90
CA TYR A 568 18.24 6.82 20.92
C TYR A 568 16.83 6.39 21.31
N LEU A 569 15.90 7.33 21.34
CA LEU A 569 14.48 7.12 21.64
C LEU A 569 13.59 7.71 20.53
N ASP A 570 12.64 6.94 20.00
CA ASP A 570 11.64 7.40 19.03
C ASP A 570 10.26 6.82 19.41
N LEU A 571 9.38 7.68 19.93
CA LEU A 571 8.03 7.33 20.38
C LEU A 571 6.99 8.00 19.49
N GLN A 572 6.16 7.20 18.83
CA GLN A 572 5.20 7.65 17.80
C GLN A 572 3.77 7.15 18.04
N GLU A 573 2.80 8.03 17.74
CA GLU A 573 1.35 7.77 17.80
C GLU A 573 0.82 7.44 19.22
N SER A 574 -0.43 6.99 19.34
CA SER A 574 -1.30 7.26 20.51
C SER A 574 -1.05 6.43 21.78
N TYR A 575 -0.04 6.79 22.56
CA TYR A 575 0.07 6.36 23.97
C TYR A 575 -1.04 6.95 24.85
N HIS A 576 -1.60 6.13 25.74
CA HIS A 576 -2.56 6.60 26.75
C HIS A 576 -1.93 6.72 28.14
N GLN A 577 -0.80 6.05 28.38
CA GLN A 577 0.08 6.34 29.52
C GLN A 577 1.52 5.92 29.20
N VAL A 578 2.49 6.83 29.31
CA VAL A 578 3.93 6.49 29.30
C VAL A 578 4.55 6.86 30.64
N SER A 579 5.33 5.95 31.22
CA SER A 579 6.17 6.22 32.38
C SER A 579 7.61 5.77 32.14
N PHE A 580 8.55 6.52 32.72
CA PHE A 580 9.98 6.22 32.68
C PHE A 580 10.45 5.93 34.10
N ASN A 581 10.92 4.72 34.33
CA ASN A 581 11.35 4.24 35.65
C ASN A 581 12.88 4.33 35.76
N GLY A 582 13.38 5.57 35.86
CA GLY A 582 14.80 5.93 35.89
C GLY A 582 15.12 7.07 34.94
N ALA A 583 16.27 7.73 35.13
CA ALA A 583 16.78 8.72 34.20
C ALA A 583 17.46 8.04 32.99
N LEU A 584 17.27 8.58 31.79
CA LEU A 584 17.96 8.14 30.58
C LEU A 584 19.29 8.90 30.49
N SER A 585 20.29 8.46 31.26
CA SER A 585 21.57 9.18 31.41
C SER A 585 22.43 9.14 30.15
N SER A 586 22.33 8.09 29.33
CA SER A 586 23.08 7.94 28.08
C SER A 586 22.44 8.60 26.85
N LEU A 587 21.32 9.32 27.00
CA LEU A 587 20.48 9.72 25.89
C LEU A 587 21.10 10.82 25.02
N ILE A 588 21.21 10.54 23.71
CA ILE A 588 21.78 11.45 22.70
C ILE A 588 20.65 12.10 21.89
N GLU A 589 19.68 11.31 21.43
CA GLU A 589 18.60 11.77 20.57
C GLU A 589 17.24 11.21 21.02
N ALA A 590 16.24 12.09 21.12
CA ALA A 590 14.88 11.71 21.47
C ALA A 590 13.84 12.35 20.53
N LYS A 591 12.95 11.53 19.96
CA LYS A 591 11.75 11.96 19.23
C LYS A 591 10.51 11.49 19.99
N ILE A 592 9.63 12.41 20.34
CA ILE A 592 8.47 12.15 21.20
C ILE A 592 7.23 12.75 20.55
N HIS A 593 6.30 11.91 20.11
CA HIS A 593 4.98 12.34 19.66
C HIS A 593 4.02 12.31 20.84
N PHE A 594 3.53 13.50 21.21
CA PHE A 594 2.63 13.69 22.34
C PHE A 594 1.20 13.35 21.95
N ASN A 595 0.50 12.72 22.90
CA ASN A 595 -0.94 12.59 22.93
C ASN A 595 -1.39 12.63 24.41
N TYR A 596 -2.67 12.39 24.71
CA TYR A 596 -3.28 12.52 26.04
C TYR A 596 -2.55 11.86 27.25
N GLY A 597 -1.58 10.98 27.03
CA GLY A 597 -0.95 10.13 28.05
C GLY A 597 0.45 10.50 28.58
N ILE A 598 1.01 11.68 28.26
CA ILE A 598 2.36 12.06 28.74
C ILE A 598 2.41 13.54 29.18
N SER A 599 2.84 13.78 30.43
CA SER A 599 3.06 15.14 30.95
C SER A 599 4.42 15.70 30.54
N LEU A 600 4.45 17.00 30.18
CA LEU A 600 5.69 17.76 29.95
C LEU A 600 6.69 17.59 31.11
N ASN A 601 6.18 17.65 32.35
CA ASN A 601 6.97 17.58 33.58
C ASN A 601 7.67 16.23 33.75
N GLN A 602 7.11 15.15 33.22
CA GLN A 602 7.75 13.83 33.21
C GLN A 602 8.85 13.75 32.15
N LEU A 603 8.63 14.34 30.97
CA LEU A 603 9.61 14.29 29.88
C LEU A 603 10.85 15.14 30.17
N ILE A 604 10.69 16.35 30.72
CA ILE A 604 11.85 17.20 31.09
C ILE A 604 12.77 16.48 32.08
N ARG A 605 12.21 15.80 33.09
CA ARG A 605 12.96 15.01 34.08
C ARG A 605 13.76 13.83 33.51
N VAL A 606 13.39 13.35 32.33
CA VAL A 606 13.91 12.10 31.73
C VAL A 606 14.85 12.38 30.57
N LEU A 607 14.58 13.44 29.79
CA LEU A 607 15.24 13.75 28.53
C LEU A 607 16.32 14.85 28.63
N TYR A 608 16.61 15.38 29.83
CA TYR A 608 17.52 16.51 30.06
C TYR A 608 18.96 16.33 29.51
N ASN A 609 19.42 15.09 29.30
CA ASN A 609 20.72 14.80 28.69
C ASN A 609 20.74 14.83 27.15
N ALA A 610 19.57 14.84 26.50
CA ALA A 610 19.49 14.73 25.04
C ALA A 610 20.18 15.91 24.35
N LYS A 611 20.99 15.60 23.33
CA LYS A 611 21.65 16.59 22.47
C LYS A 611 20.76 17.04 21.32
N LEU A 612 19.86 16.15 20.88
CA LEU A 612 18.89 16.36 19.82
C LEU A 612 17.50 15.97 20.35
N LEU A 613 16.57 16.93 20.41
CA LEU A 613 15.22 16.71 20.93
C LEU A 613 14.18 17.10 19.87
N SER A 614 13.25 16.19 19.57
CA SER A 614 12.13 16.41 18.65
C SER A 614 10.80 16.15 19.37
N LEU A 615 9.96 17.18 19.49
CA LEU A 615 8.71 17.15 20.27
C LEU A 615 7.51 17.43 19.36
N THR A 616 6.72 16.40 19.06
CA THR A 616 5.62 16.49 18.08
C THR A 616 4.28 16.59 18.80
N SER A 617 3.64 17.77 18.85
CA SER A 617 2.47 18.03 19.70
C SER A 617 1.10 17.98 18.99
N TYR A 618 0.11 17.43 19.69
CA TYR A 618 -1.33 17.58 19.43
C TYR A 618 -2.10 17.75 20.77
N TRP A 619 -1.79 18.78 21.55
CA TRP A 619 -2.54 19.05 22.78
C TRP A 619 -3.97 19.54 22.49
N TYR A 620 -4.84 19.41 23.49
CA TYR A 620 -6.22 19.92 23.51
C TYR A 620 -6.52 20.78 24.75
N SER A 621 -5.52 20.94 25.63
CA SER A 621 -5.57 21.68 26.88
C SER A 621 -4.21 22.33 27.14
N GLU A 622 -4.17 23.37 27.98
CA GLU A 622 -2.91 23.99 28.38
C GLU A 622 -2.10 23.05 29.29
N PRO A 623 -0.85 22.72 28.94
CA PRO A 623 0.05 22.03 29.86
C PRO A 623 0.55 23.04 30.89
N VAL A 624 -0.25 23.25 31.94
CA VAL A 624 0.06 24.17 33.06
C VAL A 624 1.44 23.81 33.63
N PRO A 625 2.44 24.72 33.58
CA PRO A 625 3.70 24.52 34.28
C PRO A 625 3.42 24.48 35.78
N ASP A 626 3.97 23.48 36.47
CA ASP A 626 3.77 23.37 37.91
C ASP A 626 4.83 24.26 38.59
N HIS A 627 4.44 25.51 38.86
CA HIS A 627 5.32 26.58 39.33
C HIS A 627 6.07 26.27 40.65
N GLY A 628 5.70 25.19 41.35
CA GLY A 628 6.43 24.69 42.53
C GLY A 628 7.61 23.76 42.21
N TYR A 629 7.83 23.32 40.96
CA TYR A 629 8.88 22.36 40.62
C TYR A 629 10.16 22.99 40.08
N ILE A 630 11.29 22.53 40.65
CA ILE A 630 12.62 22.70 40.06
C ILE A 630 12.77 21.69 38.91
N TYR A 631 12.95 22.21 37.70
CA TYR A 631 13.19 21.40 36.49
C TYR A 631 14.71 21.26 36.25
N PRO A 632 15.21 20.09 35.80
CA PRO A 632 16.59 19.97 35.33
C PRO A 632 16.79 20.75 34.02
N LEU A 633 17.91 21.44 33.92
CA LEU A 633 18.31 22.16 32.70
C LEU A 633 18.77 21.18 31.62
N PHE A 634 18.40 21.46 30.37
CA PHE A 634 18.85 20.75 29.17
C PHE A 634 20.27 21.18 28.76
N LEU A 635 21.24 21.04 29.66
CA LEU A 635 22.62 21.52 29.51
C LEU A 635 23.34 20.95 28.26
N ASN A 636 22.90 19.80 27.76
CA ASN A 636 23.48 19.12 26.60
C ASN A 636 22.75 19.42 25.27
N LEU A 637 21.60 20.11 25.29
CA LEU A 637 20.72 20.23 24.12
C LEU A 637 21.25 21.23 23.10
N VAL A 638 21.66 20.74 21.93
CA VAL A 638 22.21 21.53 20.82
C VAL A 638 21.14 21.83 19.76
N LYS A 639 20.20 20.91 19.53
CA LYS A 639 19.08 21.08 18.59
C LYS A 639 17.73 20.72 19.22
N LEU A 640 16.79 21.65 19.14
CA LEU A 640 15.36 21.45 19.44
C LEU A 640 14.56 21.52 18.13
N GLU A 641 13.68 20.55 17.93
CA GLU A 641 12.69 20.52 16.86
C GLU A 641 11.30 20.35 17.49
N ILE A 642 10.33 21.18 17.14
CA ILE A 642 9.01 21.17 17.77
C ILE A 642 7.89 21.31 16.73
N LEU A 643 6.91 20.40 16.76
CA LEU A 643 5.63 20.59 16.07
C LEU A 643 4.67 21.29 17.03
N ILE A 644 4.24 22.49 16.66
CA ILE A 644 3.31 23.33 17.40
C ILE A 644 1.87 22.96 17.01
N GLY A 645 1.14 22.43 17.98
CA GLY A 645 -0.33 22.39 18.01
C GLY A 645 -0.89 23.53 18.86
N LEU A 646 -2.16 23.43 19.28
CA LEU A 646 -2.73 24.31 20.30
C LEU A 646 -2.50 23.70 21.70
N PRO A 647 -2.01 24.42 22.72
CA PRO A 647 -1.37 25.74 22.73
C PRO A 647 0.19 25.62 22.79
N GLY A 648 0.82 25.44 21.63
CA GLY A 648 2.25 25.07 21.51
C GLY A 648 3.26 26.08 22.05
N TRP A 649 2.95 27.38 21.98
CA TRP A 649 3.91 28.46 22.20
C TRP A 649 4.41 28.59 23.64
N GLY A 650 3.56 28.37 24.65
CA GLY A 650 3.96 28.41 26.06
C GLY A 650 5.02 27.37 26.41
N VAL A 651 4.95 26.19 25.78
CA VAL A 651 5.95 25.13 25.95
C VAL A 651 7.24 25.43 25.19
N LEU A 652 7.18 26.01 23.98
CA LEU A 652 8.41 26.48 23.32
C LEU A 652 9.12 27.53 24.19
N SER A 653 8.38 28.50 24.70
CA SER A 653 8.88 29.54 25.61
C SER A 653 9.57 28.93 26.84
N HIS A 654 8.90 28.01 27.55
CA HIS A 654 9.45 27.33 28.71
C HIS A 654 10.68 26.46 28.37
N LEU A 655 10.66 25.72 27.26
CA LEU A 655 11.82 24.91 26.83
C LEU A 655 13.03 25.78 26.49
N LEU A 656 12.85 26.96 25.88
CA LEU A 656 13.94 27.90 25.64
C LEU A 656 14.58 28.36 26.96
N THR A 657 13.79 28.64 28.00
CA THR A 657 14.32 29.00 29.34
C THR A 657 15.08 27.87 30.05
N LEU A 658 14.90 26.62 29.64
CA LEU A 658 15.59 25.46 30.23
C LEU A 658 16.81 24.98 29.42
N SER A 659 17.09 25.53 28.24
CA SER A 659 17.97 24.91 27.23
C SER A 659 19.22 25.74 26.90
N ASP A 660 20.03 26.08 27.92
CA ASP A 660 21.14 27.05 27.84
C ASP A 660 22.00 26.99 26.56
N ASN A 661 22.37 25.78 26.10
CA ASN A 661 23.30 25.57 24.99
C ASN A 661 22.64 25.34 23.61
N LEU A 662 21.35 25.65 23.48
CA LEU A 662 20.59 25.45 22.23
C LEU A 662 21.13 26.31 21.08
N ALA A 663 21.71 25.64 20.08
CA ALA A 663 22.33 26.29 18.91
C ALA A 663 21.46 26.26 17.65
N THR A 664 20.48 25.37 17.56
CA THR A 664 19.56 25.24 16.42
C THR A 664 18.13 24.99 16.89
N LEU A 665 17.21 25.88 16.51
CA LEU A 665 15.77 25.72 16.73
C LEU A 665 15.05 25.43 15.40
N VAL A 666 14.22 24.40 15.38
CA VAL A 666 13.31 24.10 14.27
C VAL A 666 11.87 24.13 14.80
N VAL A 667 11.04 24.99 14.25
CA VAL A 667 9.61 25.09 14.57
C VAL A 667 8.81 24.65 13.35
N GLU A 668 7.88 23.72 13.51
CA GLU A 668 6.91 23.36 12.49
C GLU A 668 5.51 23.66 13.06
N ASN A 669 4.66 24.37 12.34
CA ASN A 669 3.32 24.72 12.83
C ASN A 669 2.25 24.09 11.94
N ASN A 670 1.40 23.26 12.55
CA ASN A 670 0.31 22.56 11.87
C ASN A 670 -1.07 22.98 12.40
N SER A 671 -1.13 24.07 13.17
CA SER A 671 -2.37 24.74 13.55
C SER A 671 -2.79 25.72 12.45
N THR A 672 -4.08 25.72 12.11
CA THR A 672 -4.73 26.81 11.34
C THR A 672 -5.38 27.85 12.27
N ILE A 673 -5.29 27.65 13.58
CA ILE A 673 -5.84 28.52 14.62
C ILE A 673 -4.66 29.22 15.31
N ASP A 674 -4.70 30.55 15.29
CA ASP A 674 -3.69 31.41 15.90
C ASP A 674 -3.85 31.40 17.43
N SER A 675 -2.83 30.94 18.15
CA SER A 675 -2.79 30.91 19.62
C SER A 675 -1.69 31.82 20.11
N ARG A 676 -1.91 32.57 21.21
CA ARG A 676 -1.02 33.66 21.63
C ARG A 676 0.43 33.19 21.84
N TRP A 677 1.40 33.94 21.30
CA TRP A 677 2.81 33.77 21.66
C TRP A 677 3.02 34.16 23.14
N THR A 678 3.68 33.29 23.90
CA THR A 678 4.04 33.52 25.31
C THR A 678 5.48 33.99 25.39
N GLU A 679 5.72 35.29 25.41
CA GLU A 679 7.07 35.84 25.54
C GLU A 679 7.70 35.46 26.90
N PRO A 680 8.93 34.92 26.94
CA PRO A 680 9.65 34.68 28.20
C PRO A 680 9.85 35.98 28.99
N GLU A 681 9.64 35.96 30.31
CA GLU A 681 9.86 37.11 31.20
C GLU A 681 11.27 37.70 31.10
N HIS A 682 12.25 36.82 30.88
CA HIS A 682 13.66 37.14 30.73
C HIS A 682 14.18 36.48 29.45
N VAL A 683 15.02 37.18 28.69
CA VAL A 683 15.62 36.63 27.46
C VAL A 683 16.49 35.42 27.81
N PRO A 684 16.22 34.22 27.28
CA PRO A 684 17.02 33.04 27.57
C PRO A 684 18.49 33.22 27.19
N THR A 685 19.36 32.65 28.00
CA THR A 685 20.78 32.40 27.72
C THR A 685 20.98 31.89 26.29
N CYS A 686 20.27 30.81 25.94
CA CYS A 686 20.40 30.18 24.64
C CYS A 686 20.06 31.11 23.45
N VAL A 687 18.94 31.84 23.55
CA VAL A 687 18.53 32.83 22.54
C VAL A 687 19.61 33.90 22.41
N SER A 688 20.07 34.46 23.53
CA SER A 688 20.98 35.61 23.53
C SER A 688 22.44 35.31 23.17
N SER A 689 22.96 34.09 23.44
CA SER A 689 24.39 33.77 23.27
C SER A 689 24.73 32.54 22.44
N HIS A 690 23.78 31.63 22.15
CA HIS A 690 24.10 30.34 21.49
C HIS A 690 23.30 30.04 20.21
N LEU A 691 22.11 30.62 20.05
CA LEU A 691 21.18 30.29 18.96
C LEU A 691 21.67 30.81 17.59
N THR A 692 22.38 29.95 16.85
CA THR A 692 22.95 30.28 15.53
C THR A 692 21.99 30.08 14.36
N THR A 693 21.01 29.17 14.49
CA THR A 693 20.12 28.78 13.39
C THR A 693 18.68 28.66 13.88
N VAL A 694 17.74 29.29 13.17
CA VAL A 694 16.30 29.14 13.39
C VAL A 694 15.65 28.75 12.06
N SER A 695 14.75 27.77 12.07
CA SER A 695 14.03 27.30 10.89
C SER A 695 12.55 27.11 11.19
N PHE A 696 11.70 27.95 10.58
CA PHE A 696 10.25 27.78 10.58
C PHE A 696 9.81 26.97 9.36
N LYS A 697 9.08 25.88 9.59
CA LYS A 697 8.51 25.00 8.59
C LYS A 697 6.98 25.08 8.60
N VAL A 698 6.36 24.87 7.45
CA VAL A 698 4.90 24.96 7.28
C VAL A 698 4.39 26.33 7.75
N PHE A 699 5.21 27.36 7.52
CA PHE A 699 4.94 28.71 7.99
C PHE A 699 3.73 29.31 7.26
N GLN A 700 2.77 29.82 8.04
CA GLN A 700 1.47 30.32 7.57
C GLN A 700 1.29 31.84 7.74
N ALA A 701 2.29 32.53 8.30
CA ALA A 701 2.25 33.96 8.66
C ALA A 701 1.17 34.31 9.69
N LEU A 702 0.89 33.40 10.63
CA LEU A 702 0.01 33.68 11.78
C LEU A 702 0.65 34.74 12.69
N ARG A 703 -0.16 35.48 13.46
CA ARG A 703 0.33 36.57 14.32
C ARG A 703 1.32 36.03 15.34
N SER A 704 1.05 34.86 15.92
CA SER A 704 1.94 34.22 16.89
C SER A 704 3.28 33.75 16.29
N GLU A 705 3.29 33.26 15.05
CA GLU A 705 4.53 32.95 14.33
C GLU A 705 5.36 34.22 14.10
N MET A 706 4.71 35.31 13.65
CA MET A 706 5.37 36.60 13.44
C MET A 706 5.92 37.18 14.75
N GLN A 707 5.16 37.10 15.85
CA GLN A 707 5.61 37.55 17.18
C GLN A 707 6.79 36.73 17.71
N ALA A 708 6.78 35.40 17.53
CA ALA A 708 7.90 34.55 17.90
C ALA A 708 9.16 34.86 17.07
N ILE A 709 9.00 35.14 15.76
CA ILE A 709 10.12 35.55 14.89
C ILE A 709 10.65 36.94 15.26
N GLU A 710 9.77 37.92 15.52
CA GLU A 710 10.16 39.26 15.98
C GLU A 710 10.98 39.16 17.27
N TYR A 711 10.50 38.41 18.26
CA TYR A 711 11.20 38.15 19.51
C TYR A 711 12.59 37.53 19.30
N LEU A 712 12.68 36.51 18.44
CA LEU A 712 13.96 35.83 18.17
C LEU A 712 14.94 36.74 17.44
N LEU A 713 14.52 37.48 16.40
CA LEU A 713 15.40 38.41 15.67
C LEU A 713 15.89 39.57 16.56
N LYS A 714 15.01 40.10 17.42
CA LYS A 714 15.28 41.19 18.37
C LYS A 714 16.27 40.81 19.47
N ASN A 715 16.42 39.53 19.79
CA ASN A 715 17.21 39.05 20.93
C ASN A 715 18.39 38.12 20.59
N ALA A 716 18.36 37.41 19.46
CA ALA A 716 19.38 36.43 19.09
C ALA A 716 20.63 37.04 18.41
N LYS A 717 21.53 37.57 19.24
CA LYS A 717 22.75 38.29 18.84
C LYS A 717 23.73 37.48 17.99
N VAL A 718 23.72 36.15 18.10
CA VAL A 718 24.64 35.24 17.38
C VAL A 718 23.97 34.49 16.22
N LEU A 719 22.75 34.87 15.86
CA LEU A 719 21.97 34.23 14.81
C LEU A 719 22.60 34.44 13.44
N LYS A 720 22.87 33.35 12.72
CA LYS A 720 23.48 33.34 11.38
C LYS A 720 22.48 33.05 10.27
N VAL A 721 21.45 32.24 10.55
CA VAL A 721 20.43 31.87 9.58
C VAL A 721 19.04 31.88 10.21
N MET A 722 18.13 32.63 9.60
CA MET A 722 16.68 32.54 9.80
C MET A 722 16.06 31.96 8.53
N GLN A 723 15.62 30.70 8.58
CA GLN A 723 14.97 30.02 7.45
C GLN A 723 13.45 29.98 7.65
N ILE A 724 12.69 30.26 6.60
CA ILE A 724 11.22 30.22 6.61
C ILE A 724 10.74 29.46 5.38
N CYS A 725 10.28 28.22 5.61
CA CYS A 725 9.79 27.30 4.59
C CYS A 725 8.26 27.31 4.59
N THR A 726 7.70 27.80 3.48
CA THR A 726 6.28 28.12 3.34
C THR A 726 5.56 27.07 2.49
N LEU A 727 4.38 26.62 2.90
CA LEU A 727 3.51 25.81 2.05
C LEU A 727 2.51 26.72 1.32
N ASP A 728 2.36 26.52 0.02
CA ASP A 728 1.34 27.07 -0.88
C ASP A 728 1.10 28.60 -0.87
N MET A 729 1.95 29.40 -0.21
CA MET A 729 1.92 30.86 -0.25
C MET A 729 2.24 31.41 -1.67
N SER A 730 1.46 32.41 -2.09
CA SER A 730 1.68 33.15 -3.35
C SER A 730 3.00 33.94 -3.32
N PRO A 731 3.58 34.30 -4.48
CA PRO A 731 4.75 35.18 -4.52
C PRO A 731 4.51 36.52 -3.80
N ASP A 732 3.29 37.05 -3.84
CA ASP A 732 2.90 38.29 -3.16
C ASP A 732 2.88 38.13 -1.62
N SER A 733 2.37 37.00 -1.12
CA SER A 733 2.42 36.70 0.32
C SER A 733 3.87 36.46 0.80
N LYS A 734 4.72 35.85 -0.05
CA LYS A 734 6.16 35.70 0.25
C LYS A 734 6.91 37.05 0.20
N SER A 735 6.52 38.00 -0.66
CA SER A 735 7.12 39.34 -0.69
C SER A 735 6.64 40.20 0.48
N PHE A 736 5.35 40.15 0.83
CA PHE A 736 4.82 40.79 2.04
C PHE A 736 5.56 40.32 3.30
N VAL A 737 5.66 39.00 3.53
CA VAL A 737 6.38 38.45 4.68
C VAL A 737 7.86 38.85 4.66
N ARG A 738 8.53 38.87 3.50
CA ARG A 738 9.91 39.37 3.40
C ARG A 738 10.03 40.83 3.85
N ASN A 739 9.12 41.69 3.41
CA ASN A 739 9.14 43.11 3.73
C ASN A 739 8.91 43.34 5.22
N THR A 740 7.85 42.76 5.80
CA THR A 740 7.56 42.89 7.25
C THR A 740 8.70 42.37 8.12
N LEU A 741 9.36 41.27 7.74
CA LEU A 741 10.53 40.75 8.46
C LEU A 741 11.79 41.61 8.31
N SER A 742 11.89 42.44 7.27
CA SER A 742 12.96 43.42 7.10
C SER A 742 12.71 44.75 7.84
N GLU A 743 11.46 45.02 8.25
CA GLU A 743 11.09 46.15 9.11
C GLU A 743 11.38 45.85 10.60
N PHE A 744 11.49 44.57 10.98
CA PHE A 744 11.81 44.15 12.35
C PHE A 744 13.24 44.53 12.76
N ARG A 745 13.44 44.88 14.03
CA ARG A 745 14.78 45.14 14.58
C ARG A 745 15.55 43.83 14.77
N TRP A 746 16.64 43.66 14.04
CA TRP A 746 17.53 42.50 14.20
C TRP A 746 18.66 42.82 15.20
N SER A 747 19.14 41.80 15.92
CA SER A 747 20.22 41.90 16.92
C SER A 747 21.53 41.23 16.50
N SER A 748 21.50 40.41 15.44
CA SER A 748 22.69 39.91 14.75
C SER A 748 22.85 40.62 13.41
N GLU A 749 23.98 41.26 13.22
CA GLU A 749 24.40 41.88 11.95
C GLU A 749 24.77 40.84 10.88
N THR A 750 24.92 39.58 11.27
CA THR A 750 25.37 38.48 10.39
C THR A 750 24.26 37.51 9.96
N CYS A 751 23.02 37.76 10.40
CA CYS A 751 21.89 36.89 10.09
C CYS A 751 21.51 36.95 8.61
N GLN A 752 21.24 35.79 8.00
CA GLN A 752 20.72 35.66 6.65
C GLN A 752 19.28 35.13 6.68
N LEU A 753 18.34 35.87 6.07
CA LEU A 753 16.93 35.49 5.95
C LEU A 753 16.68 34.69 4.66
N ALA A 754 16.40 33.40 4.80
CA ALA A 754 16.16 32.48 3.70
C ALA A 754 14.68 32.04 3.65
N ILE A 755 13.89 32.68 2.78
CA ILE A 755 12.47 32.32 2.55
C ILE A 755 12.36 31.37 1.36
N GLN A 756 11.68 30.23 1.54
CA GLN A 756 11.50 29.16 0.55
C GLN A 756 10.01 28.92 0.25
#